data_AF-A0A955EP79-F1
#
_entry.id   AF-A0A955EP79-F1
#
_cell.length_a   1.000
_cell.length_b   1.000
_cell.length_c   1.000
_cell.angle_alpha   90.00
_cell.angle_beta   90.00
_cell.angle_gamma   90.00
#
_symmetry.space_group_name_H-M   'P 1'
#
loop_
_entity.id
_entity.type
_entity.pdbx_description
1 polymer ?
#
loop_
_entity_poly.entity_id
_entity_poly.type
_entity_poly.pdbx_seq_one_letter_code
_entity_poly.pdbx_strand_id
1 'polypeptide(L)'
;MQLQACTKCGAQFDVSGFQPGQSFSCGACGAVLVAGGRVAGGGEAAMAGSASSRKPGTARKAAAGAAPAASATRAPAGRAPRGPAGKSPGRGGRQYVPVDRDGGAKSPKAARPSRSGRSSREAAPAREERAARGSRGEKKGGVNPVVVGSILGAVVLGVLGLVLFGSGGDKKTDGANGTSASSGSGGSGGTNASGGGSGTGNGTGSGGGNAAPTVAPPTYTAAEVMGEYGTNPPTTKKQWLAVVDKLEALGADQAAQNALGVVYRAYVATIDGRADPKAHRFLGHREFVLTGDDESTYNDIARSDLEFMRGVKAAKDKRWFTSEEEEDWQLAQSALKEMREYMHRLETDREFRAGIAIRGNLANQEFFKEYNFVGHWASPWLICYSSNDRLSEYDLLSIEDASERKARREELAAKRAQYERLVAEKGHMVQQLYGQWMKVFGEALELKPLMDEYGGRPDYPIGVRSFGDGCPMVMWVFDNRASWDEFHQKVKKELIPHFAAGYFSGESEMVMLYDEGEGTADRVFEIGKTVHEGVHQLEHFFSRQKNNWRKPPFSQDFLGEGIAEWLGSVKMNDKYELEFIGINVTRLGEAQGMNKMLEAGGKEYKFFPLEFMTSCRSYSEPQQYAVTEWGLDTNFGMSMYYQQSWGFVYFLNTYQNGKYWPKFLKFVDLMMQRPKGDNSVSPYFKQAFDITGEEDWEDLDDEFQPFMKSLLDMDLKPYRYTPPPRKR
;
A
#
# COMPACT_ATOMS: atom_id res chain seq x y z
N MET A 1 -0.16 15.73 -25.24
CA MET A 1 0.38 15.51 -23.90
C MET A 1 1.42 16.59 -23.64
N GLN A 2 1.16 17.50 -22.71
CA GLN A 2 2.15 18.44 -22.20
C GLN A 2 2.70 17.85 -20.91
N LEU A 3 3.94 17.37 -20.95
CA LEU A 3 4.59 16.79 -19.78
C LEU A 3 5.41 17.85 -19.06
N GLN A 4 5.23 17.98 -17.75
CA GLN A 4 6.05 18.81 -16.89
C GLN A 4 6.73 17.93 -15.84
N ALA A 5 8.06 17.99 -15.77
CA ALA A 5 8.83 17.29 -14.75
C ALA A 5 8.79 18.07 -13.42
N CYS A 6 8.68 17.34 -12.31
CA CYS A 6 8.86 17.90 -10.99
C CYS A 6 10.31 18.37 -10.82
N THR A 7 10.50 19.62 -10.40
CA THR A 7 11.83 20.20 -10.19
C THR A 7 12.58 19.56 -9.01
N LYS A 8 11.88 18.89 -8.09
CA LYS A 8 12.47 18.23 -6.92
C LYS A 8 12.85 16.77 -7.18
N CYS A 9 11.97 15.97 -7.77
CA CYS A 9 12.18 14.52 -7.91
C CYS A 9 12.22 14.00 -9.36
N GLY A 10 11.98 14.86 -10.36
CA GLY A 10 12.00 14.48 -11.78
C GLY A 10 10.76 13.72 -12.29
N ALA A 11 9.79 13.37 -11.43
CA ALA A 11 8.54 12.74 -11.83
C ALA A 11 7.80 13.59 -12.88
N GLN A 12 7.29 12.97 -13.94
CA GLN A 12 6.62 13.66 -15.05
C GLN A 12 5.10 13.64 -14.88
N PHE A 13 4.46 14.79 -15.05
CA PHE A 13 3.01 14.95 -14.93
C PHE A 13 2.44 15.43 -16.25
N ASP A 14 1.31 14.85 -16.67
CA ASP A 14 0.53 15.39 -17.80
C ASP A 14 -0.25 16.61 -17.34
N VAL A 15 0.22 17.78 -17.73
CA VAL A 15 -0.40 19.06 -17.41
C VAL A 15 -1.36 19.54 -18.48
N SER A 16 -1.74 18.69 -19.45
CA SER A 16 -2.64 19.08 -20.56
C SER A 16 -4.03 19.55 -20.08
N GLY A 17 -4.46 19.15 -18.88
CA GLY A 17 -5.73 19.58 -18.27
C GLY A 17 -5.61 20.77 -17.31
N PHE A 18 -4.40 21.31 -17.08
CA PHE A 18 -4.17 22.40 -16.15
C PHE A 18 -4.09 23.74 -16.89
N GLN A 19 -4.66 24.78 -16.30
CA GLN A 19 -4.48 26.14 -16.81
C GLN A 19 -3.03 26.59 -16.59
N PRO A 20 -2.38 27.30 -17.54
CA PRO A 20 -1.07 27.89 -17.30
C PRO A 20 -1.08 28.78 -16.04
N GLY A 21 -0.12 28.56 -15.13
CA GLY A 21 -0.05 29.22 -13.83
C GLY A 21 -0.75 28.47 -12.69
N GLN A 22 -1.52 27.41 -12.98
CA GLN A 22 -2.20 26.62 -11.95
C GLN A 22 -1.18 25.80 -11.13
N SER A 23 -1.25 25.94 -9.80
CA SER A 23 -0.40 25.17 -8.89
C SER A 23 -0.99 23.78 -8.64
N PHE A 24 -0.14 22.77 -8.56
CA PHE A 24 -0.51 21.40 -8.20
C PHE A 24 0.63 20.73 -7.42
N SER A 25 0.29 19.81 -6.52
CA SER A 25 1.30 19.09 -5.74
C SER A 25 1.82 17.87 -6.50
N CYS A 26 3.13 17.71 -6.54
CA CYS A 26 3.80 16.54 -7.06
C CYS A 26 3.43 15.32 -6.20
N GLY A 27 2.63 14.40 -6.73
CA GLY A 27 2.20 13.20 -6.03
C GLY A 27 3.34 12.30 -5.53
N ALA A 28 4.56 12.43 -6.09
CA ALA A 28 5.72 11.64 -5.69
C ALA A 28 6.56 12.23 -4.53
N CYS A 29 6.54 13.54 -4.28
CA CYS A 29 7.42 14.16 -3.27
C CYS A 29 6.83 15.38 -2.54
N GLY A 30 5.55 15.69 -2.80
CA GLY A 30 4.83 16.80 -2.19
C GLY A 30 5.20 18.20 -2.69
N ALA A 31 6.21 18.34 -3.56
CA ALA A 31 6.62 19.66 -4.08
C ALA A 31 5.48 20.33 -4.87
N VAL A 32 5.22 21.62 -4.64
CA VAL A 32 4.24 22.39 -5.41
C VAL A 32 4.86 22.79 -6.75
N LEU A 33 4.18 22.43 -7.84
CA LEU A 33 4.53 22.70 -9.23
C LEU A 33 3.52 23.67 -9.84
N VAL A 34 3.95 24.46 -10.82
CA VAL A 34 3.09 25.43 -11.53
C VAL A 34 3.01 25.04 -13.00
N ALA A 35 1.82 24.69 -13.48
CA ALA A 35 1.60 24.25 -14.86
C ALA A 35 2.01 25.35 -15.86
N GLY A 36 2.84 25.02 -16.85
CA GLY A 36 3.23 25.97 -17.91
C GLY A 36 4.24 27.04 -17.50
N GLY A 37 4.82 26.96 -16.30
CA GLY A 37 5.93 27.82 -15.88
C GLY A 37 7.18 27.52 -16.72
N ARG A 38 7.50 28.37 -17.70
CA ARG A 38 8.82 28.33 -18.34
C ARG A 38 9.87 28.61 -17.27
N VAL A 39 10.83 27.71 -17.12
CA VAL A 39 12.03 27.93 -16.31
C VAL A 39 12.75 29.15 -16.87
N ALA A 40 12.63 30.28 -16.18
CA ALA A 40 13.42 31.47 -16.48
C ALA A 40 14.85 31.20 -16.03
N GLY A 41 15.75 30.96 -16.98
CA GLY A 41 17.20 31.00 -16.75
C GLY A 41 17.95 29.70 -17.02
N GLY A 42 18.19 29.42 -18.30
CA GLY A 42 19.33 28.61 -18.75
C GLY A 42 20.06 29.41 -19.82
N GLY A 43 21.21 30.01 -19.46
CA GLY A 43 22.05 30.72 -20.41
C GLY A 43 22.81 29.73 -21.29
N GLU A 44 22.49 29.70 -22.58
CA GLU A 44 23.33 29.05 -23.60
C GLU A 44 24.32 30.08 -24.15
N ALA A 45 25.61 29.79 -23.95
CA ALA A 45 26.70 30.45 -24.64
C ALA A 45 26.90 29.78 -26.02
N ALA A 46 26.66 30.59 -27.05
CA ALA A 46 27.27 30.62 -28.37
C ALA A 46 28.11 29.43 -28.86
N MET A 47 27.68 28.82 -29.96
CA MET A 47 28.54 28.58 -31.13
C MET A 47 27.73 28.84 -32.41
N ALA A 48 28.39 29.52 -33.34
CA ALA A 48 27.83 30.27 -34.45
C ALA A 48 27.52 29.44 -35.70
N GLY A 49 26.72 30.03 -36.60
CA GLY A 49 26.56 29.65 -38.01
C GLY A 49 25.10 29.79 -38.46
N SER A 50 24.61 31.01 -38.77
CA SER A 50 24.53 31.56 -40.15
C SER A 50 24.10 30.50 -41.17
N ALA A 51 22.97 30.56 -41.89
CA ALA A 51 22.39 31.73 -42.55
C ALA A 51 20.94 31.48 -43.05
N SER A 52 20.22 32.58 -43.23
CA SER A 52 19.31 32.88 -44.34
C SER A 52 17.93 32.17 -44.48
N SER A 53 16.91 32.93 -44.08
CA SER A 53 15.65 33.23 -44.79
C SER A 53 15.27 32.42 -46.05
N ARG A 54 14.09 31.78 -46.05
CA ARG A 54 12.87 32.21 -46.78
C ARG A 54 11.71 31.20 -46.65
N LYS A 55 10.51 31.77 -46.75
CA LYS A 55 9.16 31.20 -46.70
C LYS A 55 8.79 30.35 -47.93
N PRO A 56 7.63 29.64 -47.91
CA PRO A 56 7.37 28.41 -48.65
C PRO A 56 6.75 28.63 -50.03
N GLY A 57 6.90 27.62 -50.90
CA GLY A 57 6.33 27.58 -52.24
C GLY A 57 5.68 26.24 -52.55
N THR A 58 4.41 26.33 -52.91
CA THR A 58 3.42 25.31 -53.29
C THR A 58 3.75 24.44 -54.50
N ALA A 59 3.32 23.18 -54.41
CA ALA A 59 2.57 22.37 -55.39
C ALA A 59 2.97 22.30 -56.88
N ARG A 60 3.13 21.05 -57.38
CA ARG A 60 2.53 20.44 -58.60
C ARG A 60 2.95 18.95 -58.64
N LYS A 61 2.05 17.96 -58.57
CA LYS A 61 1.05 17.40 -59.51
C LYS A 61 1.65 16.56 -60.67
N ALA A 62 1.30 15.27 -60.62
CA ALA A 62 1.13 14.27 -61.71
C ALA A 62 2.42 13.80 -62.45
N ALA A 63 2.55 12.59 -62.98
CA ALA A 63 1.62 11.51 -63.28
C ALA A 63 2.37 10.17 -63.47
N ALA A 64 1.62 9.06 -63.33
CA ALA A 64 1.57 7.85 -64.16
C ALA A 64 2.85 7.20 -64.70
N GLY A 65 2.95 5.88 -64.54
CA GLY A 65 3.75 5.07 -65.46
C GLY A 65 4.05 3.64 -65.02
N ALA A 66 3.15 2.72 -65.40
CA ALA A 66 3.44 1.39 -65.95
C ALA A 66 4.14 0.31 -65.09
N ALA A 67 3.38 -0.78 -64.86
CA ALA A 67 3.91 -2.15 -64.83
C ALA A 67 4.48 -2.53 -66.23
N PRO A 68 5.32 -3.57 -66.32
CA PRO A 68 4.74 -4.88 -66.67
C PRO A 68 5.40 -6.11 -66.01
N ALA A 69 4.69 -7.21 -66.19
CA ALA A 69 4.93 -8.58 -65.75
C ALA A 69 6.04 -9.34 -66.50
N ALA A 70 6.51 -10.44 -65.88
CA ALA A 70 6.79 -11.78 -66.44
C ALA A 70 7.73 -12.54 -65.47
N SER A 71 7.33 -13.65 -64.82
CA SER A 71 7.12 -15.04 -65.31
C SER A 71 8.38 -15.91 -65.29
N ALA A 72 8.15 -17.21 -65.00
CA ALA A 72 9.01 -18.40 -65.08
C ALA A 72 9.74 -18.78 -63.76
N THR A 73 9.77 -20.03 -63.26
CA THR A 73 9.25 -21.33 -63.72
C THR A 73 9.38 -22.38 -62.60
N ARG A 74 8.40 -23.30 -62.52
CA ARG A 74 8.41 -24.76 -62.15
C ARG A 74 9.81 -25.44 -62.09
N ALA A 75 10.14 -26.45 -61.28
CA ALA A 75 9.47 -27.75 -61.01
C ALA A 75 10.23 -28.59 -59.89
N PRO A 76 10.06 -29.92 -59.69
CA PRO A 76 9.61 -30.53 -58.42
C PRO A 76 10.48 -31.69 -57.86
N ALA A 77 10.06 -32.30 -56.73
CA ALA A 77 10.21 -33.71 -56.28
C ALA A 77 10.22 -33.75 -54.74
N GLY A 78 9.71 -34.73 -54.01
CA GLY A 78 9.17 -36.05 -54.32
C GLY A 78 8.70 -36.69 -53.01
N ARG A 79 7.72 -37.59 -53.12
CA ARG A 79 7.01 -38.29 -52.04
C ARG A 79 7.66 -39.65 -51.79
N ALA A 80 7.76 -40.12 -50.54
CA ALA A 80 7.68 -41.56 -50.22
C ALA A 80 7.40 -41.83 -48.71
N PRO A 81 6.81 -43.00 -48.35
CA PRO A 81 5.97 -43.17 -47.16
C PRO A 81 6.31 -44.36 -46.22
N ARG A 82 5.53 -44.50 -45.12
CA ARG A 82 5.32 -45.68 -44.21
C ARG A 82 6.51 -46.06 -43.30
N GLY A 83 6.35 -46.53 -42.06
CA GLY A 83 5.26 -47.25 -41.39
C GLY A 83 5.56 -47.49 -39.87
N PRO A 84 5.02 -48.54 -39.22
CA PRO A 84 4.28 -48.39 -37.95
C PRO A 84 4.93 -48.96 -36.66
N ALA A 85 4.32 -48.55 -35.53
CA ALA A 85 4.07 -49.24 -34.25
C ALA A 85 5.23 -49.83 -33.41
N GLY A 86 5.32 -49.34 -32.16
CA GLY A 86 5.91 -50.05 -31.03
C GLY A 86 5.10 -49.84 -29.75
N LYS A 87 4.38 -50.86 -29.31
CA LYS A 87 3.78 -50.99 -27.96
C LYS A 87 4.84 -51.41 -26.96
N SER A 88 4.77 -50.91 -25.71
CA SER A 88 5.01 -51.65 -24.44
C SER A 88 5.19 -50.70 -23.23
N PRO A 89 5.00 -51.15 -21.97
CA PRO A 89 4.06 -50.51 -21.05
C PRO A 89 4.70 -49.99 -19.75
N GLY A 90 3.88 -49.33 -18.92
CA GLY A 90 3.99 -49.49 -17.46
C GLY A 90 4.33 -48.25 -16.63
N ARG A 91 3.29 -47.74 -15.95
CA ARG A 91 3.23 -47.35 -14.52
C ARG A 91 4.41 -46.57 -13.92
N GLY A 92 4.09 -45.36 -13.47
CA GLY A 92 4.81 -44.69 -12.39
C GLY A 92 4.59 -43.19 -12.40
N GLY A 93 3.38 -42.72 -12.04
CA GLY A 93 3.14 -41.31 -11.79
C GLY A 93 4.06 -40.82 -10.67
N ARG A 94 5.00 -39.95 -11.03
CA ARG A 94 5.82 -39.21 -10.07
C ARG A 94 5.40 -37.75 -10.15
N GLN A 95 4.96 -37.24 -9.01
CA GLN A 95 4.78 -35.83 -8.73
C GLN A 95 6.07 -35.06 -9.09
N TYR A 96 5.89 -33.88 -9.65
CA TYR A 96 6.95 -32.92 -9.94
C TYR A 96 7.73 -32.57 -8.68
N VAL A 97 9.03 -32.89 -8.66
CA VAL A 97 10.00 -32.44 -7.65
C VAL A 97 10.88 -31.37 -8.30
N PRO A 98 10.99 -30.15 -7.75
CA PRO A 98 11.90 -29.14 -8.27
C PRO A 98 13.35 -29.61 -8.16
N VAL A 99 14.13 -29.34 -9.20
CA VAL A 99 15.58 -29.55 -9.24
C VAL A 99 16.25 -28.41 -8.48
N ASP A 100 16.85 -28.70 -7.32
CA ASP A 100 17.81 -27.78 -6.69
C ASP A 100 19.10 -27.77 -7.52
N ARG A 101 19.57 -26.57 -7.86
CA ARG A 101 20.90 -26.36 -8.42
C ARG A 101 21.63 -25.28 -7.63
N ASP A 102 22.60 -25.75 -6.84
CA ASP A 102 23.66 -24.95 -6.24
C ASP A 102 24.49 -24.24 -7.32
N GLY A 103 24.85 -22.99 -7.04
CA GLY A 103 25.76 -22.23 -7.90
C GLY A 103 25.97 -20.80 -7.42
N GLY A 104 26.79 -20.63 -6.40
CA GLY A 104 27.17 -19.32 -5.88
C GLY A 104 28.01 -18.50 -6.86
N ALA A 105 27.74 -17.19 -6.92
CA ALA A 105 28.65 -16.20 -7.48
C ALA A 105 28.61 -14.94 -6.60
N LYS A 106 29.74 -14.64 -5.96
CA LYS A 106 29.99 -13.40 -5.21
C LYS A 106 30.14 -12.25 -6.20
N SER A 107 29.40 -11.15 -5.98
CA SER A 107 29.68 -9.85 -6.61
C SER A 107 30.17 -8.81 -5.59
N PRO A 108 31.04 -7.87 -6.01
CA PRO A 108 31.85 -7.07 -5.10
C PRO A 108 31.16 -5.78 -4.61
N LYS A 109 31.59 -5.33 -3.42
CA LYS A 109 31.21 -4.04 -2.78
C LYS A 109 31.57 -2.85 -3.68
N ALA A 110 30.57 -2.04 -4.04
CA ALA A 110 30.76 -0.73 -4.62
C ALA A 110 30.78 0.37 -3.54
N ALA A 111 31.69 1.32 -3.70
CA ALA A 111 32.00 2.40 -2.78
C ALA A 111 30.98 3.55 -2.82
N ARG A 112 30.81 4.20 -1.67
CA ARG A 112 29.93 5.35 -1.43
C ARG A 112 30.67 6.66 -1.78
N PRO A 113 30.13 7.57 -2.61
CA PRO A 113 30.69 8.91 -2.74
C PRO A 113 30.10 9.88 -1.71
N SER A 114 30.99 10.72 -1.18
CA SER A 114 30.82 11.76 -0.17
C SER A 114 29.96 12.94 -0.64
N ARG A 115 29.10 13.42 0.26
CA ARG A 115 28.23 14.61 0.07
C ARG A 115 28.97 15.86 0.58
N SER A 116 29.33 16.77 -0.33
CA SER A 116 29.86 18.10 0.01
C SER A 116 28.74 19.14 0.01
N GLY A 117 28.67 19.95 1.07
CA GLY A 117 27.58 20.87 1.37
C GLY A 117 27.58 22.21 0.61
N ARG A 118 26.50 22.97 0.83
CA ARG A 118 26.42 24.43 0.64
C ARG A 118 25.14 24.95 1.32
N SER A 119 25.28 25.57 2.49
CA SER A 119 25.24 27.02 2.76
C SER A 119 23.88 27.69 2.62
N SER A 120 23.37 28.09 3.77
CA SER A 120 22.22 28.93 4.07
C SER A 120 22.21 30.29 3.37
N ARG A 121 20.99 30.78 3.08
CA ARG A 121 20.69 32.22 3.01
C ARG A 121 19.26 32.49 3.50
N GLU A 122 19.20 33.28 4.58
CA GLU A 122 18.08 34.07 5.13
C GLU A 122 17.45 34.99 4.06
N ALA A 123 16.28 35.61 4.17
CA ALA A 123 15.07 35.57 5.00
C ALA A 123 14.09 36.60 4.38
N ALA A 124 12.77 36.45 4.56
CA ALA A 124 11.85 37.48 5.10
C ALA A 124 10.36 37.22 4.73
N PRO A 125 9.40 37.63 5.59
CA PRO A 125 8.03 37.11 5.60
C PRO A 125 6.96 38.12 5.14
N ALA A 126 5.80 37.64 4.71
CA ALA A 126 4.55 38.43 4.64
C ALA A 126 3.38 37.50 5.00
N ARG A 127 2.85 37.57 6.22
CA ARG A 127 1.83 38.51 6.78
C ARG A 127 0.42 37.92 6.65
N GLU A 128 -0.14 37.59 7.81
CA GLU A 128 -1.54 37.24 8.06
C GLU A 128 -2.50 38.31 7.57
N GLU A 129 -3.64 37.90 7.05
CA GLU A 129 -4.88 38.64 7.23
C GLU A 129 -6.05 37.67 7.49
N ARG A 130 -6.76 37.94 8.59
CA ARG A 130 -7.81 37.12 9.21
C ARG A 130 -9.07 37.98 9.29
N ALA A 131 -10.17 37.56 8.66
CA ALA A 131 -11.56 37.94 8.99
C ALA A 131 -12.49 37.00 8.19
N ALA A 132 -13.28 36.09 8.78
CA ALA A 132 -14.41 36.20 9.71
C ALA A 132 -15.73 36.70 9.07
N ARG A 133 -16.80 35.91 9.31
CA ARG A 133 -18.25 36.08 9.03
C ARG A 133 -18.72 35.52 7.66
N GLY A 134 -19.84 34.78 7.54
CA GLY A 134 -20.85 34.36 8.51
C GLY A 134 -22.01 33.62 7.81
N SER A 135 -22.71 32.80 8.60
CA SER A 135 -24.16 32.49 8.61
C SER A 135 -24.96 32.15 7.34
N ARG A 136 -25.58 30.95 7.42
CA ARG A 136 -26.98 30.57 7.13
C ARG A 136 -27.60 30.87 5.76
N GLY A 137 -28.17 29.81 5.18
CA GLY A 137 -29.25 29.90 4.19
C GLY A 137 -29.81 28.52 3.83
N GLU A 138 -30.81 28.08 4.59
CA GLU A 138 -31.67 26.93 4.28
C GLU A 138 -32.20 26.96 2.84
N LYS A 139 -32.21 25.80 2.17
CA LYS A 139 -33.19 25.54 1.10
C LYS A 139 -33.80 24.16 1.27
N LYS A 140 -35.08 24.18 1.63
CA LYS A 140 -36.05 23.10 1.54
C LYS A 140 -36.31 22.76 0.07
N GLY A 141 -36.36 21.47 -0.23
CA GLY A 141 -36.99 20.86 -1.41
C GLY A 141 -37.04 19.37 -1.10
N GLY A 142 -38.17 18.69 -1.02
CA GLY A 142 -39.38 18.80 -1.83
C GLY A 142 -39.64 17.37 -2.27
N VAL A 143 -40.36 16.63 -1.43
CA VAL A 143 -40.71 15.23 -1.67
C VAL A 143 -41.76 15.15 -2.76
N ASN A 144 -41.53 14.34 -3.79
CA ASN A 144 -42.56 13.88 -4.71
C ASN A 144 -42.51 12.35 -4.76
N PRO A 145 -43.56 11.63 -4.34
CA PRO A 145 -43.71 10.20 -4.58
C PRO A 145 -44.37 10.00 -5.94
N VAL A 146 -44.08 8.89 -6.64
CA VAL A 146 -44.99 8.15 -7.54
C VAL A 146 -44.22 7.12 -8.39
N VAL A 147 -44.65 5.87 -8.24
CA VAL A 147 -44.65 4.73 -9.20
C VAL A 147 -43.32 3.99 -9.46
N VAL A 148 -43.20 2.80 -8.85
CA VAL A 148 -42.99 1.47 -9.46
C VAL A 148 -43.46 0.44 -8.40
N GLY A 149 -44.45 -0.44 -8.58
CA GLY A 149 -45.01 -1.00 -9.80
C GLY A 149 -44.33 -2.31 -10.17
N SER A 150 -44.65 -3.39 -9.43
CA SER A 150 -44.48 -4.82 -9.80
C SER A 150 -43.07 -5.38 -9.99
N ILE A 151 -42.71 -6.40 -9.20
CA ILE A 151 -42.52 -7.80 -9.62
C ILE A 151 -42.40 -8.66 -8.35
N LEU A 152 -43.50 -9.34 -8.04
CA LEU A 152 -43.58 -10.52 -7.18
C LEU A 152 -43.45 -11.72 -8.13
N GLY A 153 -42.47 -12.59 -7.96
CA GLY A 153 -42.36 -13.80 -8.77
C GLY A 153 -41.15 -14.67 -8.45
N ALA A 154 -41.44 -15.83 -7.86
CA ALA A 154 -40.61 -17.04 -7.80
C ALA A 154 -39.47 -17.12 -6.77
N VAL A 155 -39.86 -17.25 -5.49
CA VAL A 155 -39.20 -18.16 -4.54
C VAL A 155 -40.09 -19.40 -4.48
N VAL A 156 -39.56 -20.61 -4.76
CA VAL A 156 -39.98 -21.93 -4.21
C VAL A 156 -39.32 -23.10 -4.98
N LEU A 157 -38.78 -24.05 -4.19
CA LEU A 157 -38.21 -25.40 -4.47
C LEU A 157 -36.69 -25.49 -4.72
N GLY A 158 -35.89 -26.19 -3.91
CA GLY A 158 -36.24 -27.14 -2.87
C GLY A 158 -35.11 -27.50 -1.90
N VAL A 159 -35.48 -27.49 -0.62
CA VAL A 159 -34.87 -28.24 0.48
C VAL A 159 -35.83 -29.39 0.78
N LEU A 160 -35.37 -30.65 0.75
CA LEU A 160 -35.88 -31.73 1.61
C LEU A 160 -35.06 -33.02 1.51
N GLY A 161 -34.59 -33.47 2.67
CA GLY A 161 -34.17 -34.85 3.00
C GLY A 161 -32.70 -34.95 3.46
N LEU A 162 -32.35 -35.31 4.70
CA LEU A 162 -33.13 -35.82 5.83
C LEU A 162 -32.27 -35.74 7.12
N VAL A 163 -32.90 -35.38 8.23
CA VAL A 163 -32.42 -35.50 9.62
C VAL A 163 -32.74 -36.91 10.13
N LEU A 164 -31.88 -37.53 10.95
CA LEU A 164 -32.19 -38.11 12.28
C LEU A 164 -31.08 -39.04 12.81
N PHE A 165 -30.55 -38.66 13.98
CA PHE A 165 -30.12 -39.43 15.17
C PHE A 165 -29.20 -38.46 15.95
N GLY A 166 -29.35 -38.12 17.22
CA GLY A 166 -30.10 -38.69 18.32
C GLY A 166 -29.30 -38.39 19.60
N SER A 167 -29.71 -37.35 20.32
CA SER A 167 -29.60 -37.08 21.77
C SER A 167 -28.60 -37.84 22.66
N GLY A 168 -27.92 -37.09 23.54
CA GLY A 168 -27.87 -37.44 24.97
C GLY A 168 -26.60 -37.08 25.74
N GLY A 169 -26.76 -36.31 26.84
CA GLY A 169 -26.06 -36.62 28.09
C GLY A 169 -25.23 -35.50 28.73
N ASP A 170 -25.85 -34.77 29.66
CA ASP A 170 -25.20 -34.03 30.75
C ASP A 170 -24.20 -34.88 31.54
N LYS A 171 -23.06 -34.30 31.92
CA LYS A 171 -22.42 -34.53 33.24
C LYS A 171 -21.64 -33.30 33.70
N LYS A 172 -22.10 -32.72 34.82
CA LYS A 172 -21.27 -32.01 35.81
C LYS A 172 -20.35 -33.00 36.52
N THR A 173 -19.11 -32.57 36.82
CA THR A 173 -18.40 -32.85 38.09
C THR A 173 -17.22 -31.89 38.24
N ASP A 174 -17.34 -31.02 39.24
CA ASP A 174 -16.39 -30.56 40.27
C ASP A 174 -14.88 -30.80 40.17
N GLY A 175 -14.16 -29.77 40.65
CA GLY A 175 -12.86 -29.84 41.34
C GLY A 175 -11.66 -29.44 40.48
N ALA A 176 -10.64 -28.72 40.94
CA ALA A 176 -10.35 -28.05 42.20
C ALA A 176 -9.08 -27.19 41.97
N ASN A 177 -8.92 -26.15 42.79
CA ASN A 177 -7.68 -25.58 43.31
C ASN A 177 -6.50 -25.22 42.37
N GLY A 178 -6.11 -23.95 42.43
CA GLY A 178 -4.81 -23.48 41.95
C GLY A 178 -4.54 -22.00 42.23
N THR A 179 -4.81 -21.52 43.45
CA THR A 179 -4.27 -20.25 43.94
C THR A 179 -2.76 -20.39 44.19
N SER A 180 -1.96 -19.50 43.62
CA SER A 180 -0.63 -19.21 44.15
C SER A 180 -0.35 -17.70 44.02
N ALA A 181 -0.42 -17.04 45.17
CA ALA A 181 0.22 -15.78 45.45
C ALA A 181 1.38 -16.06 46.42
N SER A 182 2.56 -15.54 46.13
CA SER A 182 3.63 -15.23 47.10
C SER A 182 4.68 -14.39 46.36
N SER A 183 4.89 -13.11 46.63
CA SER A 183 5.52 -12.49 47.81
C SER A 183 6.99 -12.86 48.02
N GLY A 184 7.86 -11.86 47.94
CA GLY A 184 9.29 -11.85 48.28
C GLY A 184 9.99 -10.79 47.42
N SER A 185 10.24 -9.53 47.81
CA SER A 185 10.73 -8.97 49.08
C SER A 185 12.04 -9.59 49.54
N GLY A 186 13.16 -8.87 49.36
CA GLY A 186 14.33 -9.02 50.22
C GLY A 186 15.68 -8.65 49.63
N GLY A 187 16.22 -7.52 50.09
CA GLY A 187 17.65 -7.34 50.44
C GLY A 187 18.58 -6.85 49.32
N SER A 188 19.08 -5.61 49.33
CA SER A 188 20.01 -4.96 50.28
C SER A 188 21.49 -5.21 49.99
N GLY A 189 22.24 -4.10 49.87
CA GLY A 189 23.63 -4.02 50.34
C GLY A 189 24.69 -3.85 49.25
N GLY A 190 25.38 -2.71 49.27
CA GLY A 190 26.56 -2.50 48.42
C GLY A 190 27.07 -1.07 48.38
N THR A 191 27.36 -0.48 49.53
CA THR A 191 28.19 0.74 49.68
C THR A 191 29.65 0.48 49.31
N ASN A 192 30.28 1.40 48.56
CA ASN A 192 31.67 1.89 48.72
C ASN A 192 31.98 2.88 47.57
N ALA A 193 32.23 4.15 47.83
CA ALA A 193 33.47 4.75 48.35
C ALA A 193 34.47 5.12 47.24
N SER A 194 34.68 6.44 47.09
CA SER A 194 35.94 7.15 46.89
C SER A 194 37.08 6.52 46.05
N GLY A 195 37.44 7.24 45.00
CA GLY A 195 38.80 7.28 44.41
C GLY A 195 38.79 8.34 43.30
N GLY A 196 39.49 9.47 43.37
CA GLY A 196 40.81 9.67 43.96
C GLY A 196 41.86 9.17 42.98
N GLY A 197 42.05 9.88 41.86
CA GLY A 197 42.94 9.50 40.76
C GLY A 197 43.57 10.72 40.11
N SER A 198 44.63 11.18 40.74
CA SER A 198 45.60 12.17 40.26
C SER A 198 46.30 11.69 38.99
N GLY A 199 46.32 12.53 37.96
CA GLY A 199 47.08 12.34 36.73
C GLY A 199 47.83 13.63 36.38
N THR A 200 49.05 13.73 36.91
CA THR A 200 50.06 14.74 36.59
C THR A 200 50.50 14.62 35.13
N GLY A 201 50.40 15.71 34.38
CA GLY A 201 50.95 15.86 33.03
C GLY A 201 51.47 17.27 32.83
N ASN A 202 52.77 17.44 33.06
CA ASN A 202 53.53 18.67 32.88
C ASN A 202 53.60 19.07 31.40
N GLY A 203 53.38 20.34 31.08
CA GLY A 203 53.53 20.90 29.74
C GLY A 203 53.62 22.41 29.78
N THR A 204 54.84 22.91 29.92
CA THR A 204 55.26 24.31 29.93
C THR A 204 54.89 25.06 28.65
N GLY A 205 54.26 26.22 28.79
CA GLY A 205 53.99 27.16 27.70
C GLY A 205 53.81 28.58 28.24
N SER A 206 54.90 29.34 28.25
CA SER A 206 55.00 30.75 28.61
C SER A 206 54.23 31.64 27.62
N GLY A 207 53.45 32.62 28.10
CA GLY A 207 52.80 33.62 27.24
C GLY A 207 51.88 34.62 27.97
N GLY A 208 52.45 35.70 28.49
CA GLY A 208 51.88 37.07 28.61
C GLY A 208 50.48 37.27 29.21
N GLY A 209 50.42 37.52 30.53
CA GLY A 209 49.22 38.05 31.19
C GLY A 209 49.13 39.58 31.13
N ASN A 210 48.08 40.10 30.46
CA ASN A 210 47.59 41.45 30.70
C ASN A 210 46.72 41.43 31.96
N ALA A 211 47.10 42.16 33.00
CA ALA A 211 46.26 42.39 34.17
C ALA A 211 45.03 43.20 33.76
N ALA A 212 43.84 42.60 33.88
CA ALA A 212 42.58 43.32 33.73
C ALA A 212 42.46 44.38 34.85
N PRO A 213 41.95 45.58 34.55
CA PRO A 213 41.78 46.62 35.56
C PRO A 213 40.82 46.15 36.67
N THR A 214 41.23 46.34 37.91
CA THR A 214 40.42 46.13 39.11
C THR A 214 39.23 47.10 39.08
N VAL A 215 38.05 46.59 38.75
CA VAL A 215 36.79 47.35 38.79
C VAL A 215 36.50 47.68 40.26
N ALA A 216 36.32 48.96 40.58
CA ALA A 216 35.96 49.40 41.92
C ALA A 216 34.64 48.73 42.37
N PRO A 217 34.52 48.29 43.64
CA PRO A 217 33.30 47.66 44.12
C PRO A 217 32.11 48.61 43.97
N PRO A 218 30.94 48.11 43.55
CA PRO A 218 29.74 48.93 43.41
C PRO A 218 29.37 49.62 44.73
N THR A 219 28.91 50.87 44.64
CA THR A 219 28.60 51.72 45.80
C THR A 219 27.16 51.57 46.31
N TYR A 220 26.41 50.60 45.80
CA TYR A 220 25.01 50.35 46.12
C TYR A 220 24.83 48.93 46.68
N THR A 221 23.73 48.69 47.39
CA THR A 221 23.36 47.40 47.99
C THR A 221 22.18 46.76 47.27
N ALA A 222 21.96 45.45 47.44
CA ALA A 222 20.81 44.75 46.86
C ALA A 222 19.46 45.37 47.32
N ALA A 223 19.38 45.84 48.57
CA ALA A 223 18.19 46.48 49.11
C ALA A 223 17.90 47.83 48.44
N GLU A 224 18.92 48.65 48.17
CA GLU A 224 18.76 49.93 47.46
C GLU A 224 18.29 49.71 46.02
N VAL A 225 18.88 48.74 45.32
CA VAL A 225 18.46 48.38 43.95
C VAL A 225 17.02 47.85 43.94
N MET A 226 16.62 47.03 44.91
CA MET A 226 15.24 46.54 45.01
C MET A 226 14.24 47.61 45.47
N GLY A 227 14.67 48.59 46.25
CA GLY A 227 13.86 49.77 46.58
C GLY A 227 13.58 50.66 45.37
N GLU A 228 14.60 50.86 44.51
CA GLU A 228 14.43 51.54 43.22
C GLU A 228 13.50 50.74 42.28
N TYR A 229 13.70 49.42 42.19
CA TYR A 229 12.82 48.52 41.42
C TYR A 229 11.36 48.57 41.89
N GLY A 230 11.11 48.59 43.20
CA GLY A 230 9.74 48.63 43.76
C GLY A 230 9.04 49.98 43.55
N THR A 231 9.78 51.09 43.52
CA THR A 231 9.23 52.43 43.30
C THR A 231 9.09 52.78 41.81
N ASN A 232 9.99 52.27 40.98
CA ASN A 232 10.04 52.51 39.53
C ASN A 232 10.23 51.16 38.80
N PRO A 233 9.18 50.33 38.71
CA PRO A 233 9.29 49.04 38.04
C PRO A 233 9.70 49.21 36.57
N PRO A 234 10.66 48.43 36.06
CA PRO A 234 11.10 48.52 34.67
C PRO A 234 9.97 48.24 33.68
N THR A 235 9.82 49.08 32.65
CA THR A 235 8.80 48.90 31.60
C THR A 235 9.39 48.55 30.24
N THR A 236 10.71 48.69 30.09
CA THR A 236 11.44 48.40 28.85
C THR A 236 12.56 47.39 29.08
N LYS A 237 12.90 46.59 28.07
CA LYS A 237 14.05 45.66 28.12
C LYS A 237 15.33 46.30 28.66
N LYS A 238 15.65 47.52 28.24
CA LYS A 238 16.85 48.25 28.69
C LYS A 238 16.84 48.52 30.19
N GLN A 239 15.68 48.90 30.74
CA GLN A 239 15.55 49.13 32.18
C GLN A 239 15.63 47.82 32.97
N TRP A 240 15.02 46.75 32.47
CA TRP A 240 15.14 45.42 33.08
C TRP A 240 16.59 44.96 33.15
N LEU A 241 17.32 45.05 32.03
CA LEU A 241 18.74 44.70 31.98
C LEU A 241 19.59 45.61 32.87
N ALA A 242 19.27 46.90 32.99
CA ALA A 242 20.00 47.80 33.89
C ALA A 242 19.84 47.41 35.38
N VAL A 243 18.66 46.95 35.79
CA VAL A 243 18.44 46.44 37.16
C VAL A 243 19.20 45.11 37.36
N VAL A 244 19.16 44.23 36.36
CA VAL A 244 19.91 42.96 36.36
C VAL A 244 21.42 43.23 36.46
N ASP A 245 21.98 44.11 35.64
CA ASP A 245 23.41 44.46 35.62
C ASP A 245 23.85 45.04 36.98
N LYS A 246 23.02 45.90 37.59
CA LYS A 246 23.26 46.40 38.96
C LYS A 246 23.34 45.24 39.95
N LEU A 247 22.36 44.34 39.97
CA LEU A 247 22.33 43.20 40.89
C LEU A 247 23.48 42.21 40.65
N GLU A 248 23.86 41.96 39.40
CA GLU A 248 24.98 41.07 39.05
C GLU A 248 26.34 41.65 39.44
N ALA A 249 26.51 42.98 39.37
CA ALA A 249 27.74 43.65 39.80
C ALA A 249 28.01 43.49 41.31
N LEU A 250 26.98 43.20 42.12
CA LEU A 250 27.12 42.88 43.55
C LEU A 250 27.73 41.49 43.80
N GLY A 251 27.87 40.66 42.76
CA GLY A 251 28.53 39.36 42.83
C GLY A 251 27.68 38.27 43.48
N ALA A 252 28.36 37.31 44.14
CA ALA A 252 27.75 36.11 44.72
C ALA A 252 27.05 36.35 46.08
N ASP A 253 26.77 37.61 46.45
CA ASP A 253 26.06 37.94 47.67
C ASP A 253 24.64 37.32 47.67
N GLN A 254 24.28 36.62 48.74
CA GLN A 254 23.01 35.87 48.80
C GLN A 254 21.79 36.80 48.68
N ALA A 255 21.86 38.02 49.23
CA ALA A 255 20.76 38.98 49.11
C ALA A 255 20.62 39.49 47.68
N ALA A 256 21.75 39.76 46.99
CA ALA A 256 21.77 40.09 45.57
C ALA A 256 21.22 38.94 44.70
N GLN A 257 21.59 37.68 44.96
CA GLN A 257 21.08 36.52 44.22
C GLN A 257 19.57 36.32 44.42
N ASN A 258 19.07 36.50 45.64
CA ASN A 258 17.63 36.43 45.94
C ASN A 258 16.85 37.54 45.21
N ALA A 259 17.37 38.77 45.27
CA ALA A 259 16.80 39.93 44.55
C ALA A 259 16.79 39.68 43.02
N LEU A 260 17.88 39.15 42.48
CA LEU A 260 18.02 38.82 41.08
C LEU A 260 16.99 37.76 40.65
N GLY A 261 16.71 36.76 41.50
CA GLY A 261 15.63 35.80 41.26
C GLY A 261 14.23 36.42 41.23
N VAL A 262 13.95 37.42 42.05
CA VAL A 262 12.68 38.18 42.02
C VAL A 262 12.56 38.98 40.73
N VAL A 263 13.61 39.72 40.36
CA VAL A 263 13.64 40.52 39.13
C VAL A 263 13.53 39.63 37.90
N TYR A 264 14.27 38.51 37.84
CA TYR A 264 14.17 37.59 36.71
C TYR A 264 12.80 36.92 36.60
N ARG A 265 12.15 36.52 37.71
CA ARG A 265 10.77 35.99 37.66
C ARG A 265 9.77 37.00 37.08
N ALA A 266 9.89 38.27 37.47
CA ALA A 266 9.04 39.31 36.92
C ALA A 266 9.39 39.62 35.44
N TYR A 267 10.69 39.57 35.09
CA TYR A 267 11.15 39.83 33.74
C TYR A 267 10.67 38.76 32.75
N VAL A 268 10.77 37.47 33.08
CA VAL A 268 10.34 36.37 32.17
C VAL A 268 8.82 36.35 31.92
N ALA A 269 8.03 37.00 32.77
CA ALA A 269 6.60 37.20 32.53
C ALA A 269 6.30 38.25 31.44
N THR A 270 7.27 39.09 31.07
CA THR A 270 7.16 40.09 30.00
C THR A 270 7.41 39.47 28.62
N ILE A 271 6.97 40.15 27.55
CA ILE A 271 7.24 39.70 26.16
C ILE A 271 8.75 39.60 25.90
N ASP A 272 9.52 40.58 26.36
CA ASP A 272 10.98 40.63 26.14
C ASP A 272 11.74 39.57 26.95
N GLY A 273 11.33 39.32 28.19
CA GLY A 273 12.01 38.36 29.07
C GLY A 273 11.64 36.91 28.80
N ARG A 274 10.45 36.63 28.23
CA ARG A 274 10.01 35.26 27.89
C ARG A 274 10.98 34.52 26.97
N ALA A 275 11.74 35.26 26.16
CA ALA A 275 12.72 34.70 25.23
C ALA A 275 14.16 34.76 25.75
N ASP A 276 14.42 35.31 26.95
CA ASP A 276 15.77 35.56 27.47
C ASP A 276 16.40 34.32 28.11
N PRO A 277 17.43 33.68 27.50
CA PRO A 277 17.97 32.44 28.02
C PRO A 277 18.73 32.60 29.34
N LYS A 278 19.25 33.80 29.63
CA LYS A 278 20.04 34.06 30.84
C LYS A 278 19.12 34.09 32.05
N ALA A 279 18.01 34.81 31.95
CA ALA A 279 16.97 34.87 32.98
C ALA A 279 16.40 33.48 33.29
N HIS A 280 16.03 32.71 32.24
CA HIS A 280 15.47 31.37 32.42
C HIS A 280 16.47 30.38 33.05
N ARG A 281 17.75 30.38 32.62
CA ARG A 281 18.79 29.53 33.23
C ARG A 281 19.06 29.91 34.68
N PHE A 282 19.04 31.20 35.00
CA PHE A 282 19.17 31.66 36.39
C PHE A 282 18.05 31.10 37.28
N LEU A 283 16.82 31.06 36.75
CA LEU A 283 15.66 30.51 37.46
C LEU A 283 15.62 28.97 37.50
N GLY A 284 16.61 28.29 36.91
CA GLY A 284 16.64 26.83 36.83
C GLY A 284 15.60 26.25 35.86
N HIS A 285 15.02 27.07 34.98
CA HIS A 285 14.10 26.59 33.95
C HIS A 285 14.85 25.73 32.93
N ARG A 286 14.19 24.69 32.42
CA ARG A 286 14.75 23.79 31.41
C ARG A 286 14.38 24.25 30.02
N GLU A 287 15.36 24.30 29.12
CA GLU A 287 15.16 24.73 27.73
C GLU A 287 14.83 23.51 26.85
N PHE A 288 13.70 23.56 26.15
CA PHE A 288 13.35 22.62 25.09
C PHE A 288 13.80 23.20 23.76
N VAL A 289 14.85 22.63 23.19
CA VAL A 289 15.41 23.04 21.91
C VAL A 289 15.54 21.81 21.01
N LEU A 290 15.03 21.91 19.79
CA LEU A 290 15.32 20.93 18.75
C LEU A 290 16.72 21.21 18.20
N THR A 291 17.58 20.19 18.20
CA THR A 291 18.97 20.34 17.75
C THR A 291 19.15 19.80 16.35
N GLY A 292 19.81 20.54 15.46
CA GLY A 292 20.30 20.06 14.15
C GLY A 292 19.30 19.18 13.40
N ASP A 293 19.57 17.88 13.40
CA ASP A 293 18.76 16.86 12.73
C ASP A 293 17.31 16.79 13.24
N ASP A 294 17.04 17.09 14.52
CA ASP A 294 15.68 17.13 15.07
C ASP A 294 14.84 18.26 14.47
N GLU A 295 15.46 19.41 14.23
CA GLU A 295 14.78 20.57 13.66
C GLU A 295 14.48 20.34 12.17
N SER A 296 15.40 19.75 11.41
CA SER A 296 15.12 19.31 10.03
C SER A 296 13.99 18.30 10.02
N THR A 297 14.12 17.28 10.86
CA THR A 297 13.16 16.20 11.02
C THR A 297 11.76 16.70 11.34
N TYR A 298 11.63 17.59 12.32
CA TYR A 298 10.35 18.19 12.70
C TYR A 298 9.69 18.91 11.52
N ASN A 299 10.47 19.62 10.72
CA ASN A 299 9.99 20.32 9.53
C ASN A 299 9.65 19.35 8.37
N ASP A 300 10.35 18.22 8.27
CA ASP A 300 10.13 17.20 7.23
C ASP A 300 8.87 16.35 7.47
N ILE A 301 8.50 16.10 8.73
CA ILE A 301 7.34 15.25 9.06
C ILE A 301 6.00 15.95 8.78
N ALA A 302 5.91 17.29 8.92
CA ALA A 302 4.74 18.15 8.63
C ALA A 302 3.31 17.54 8.85
N ARG A 303 3.19 16.60 9.80
CA ARG A 303 1.98 15.83 10.09
C ARG A 303 1.47 16.20 11.46
N SER A 304 0.62 17.24 11.49
CA SER A 304 -0.01 17.73 12.73
C SER A 304 -1.04 16.75 13.31
N ASP A 305 -1.36 15.67 12.59
CA ASP A 305 -2.28 14.63 13.02
C ASP A 305 -1.65 13.62 13.99
N LEU A 306 -0.31 13.57 14.09
CA LEU A 306 0.38 12.69 15.04
C LEU A 306 0.46 13.33 16.43
N GLU A 307 0.07 12.59 17.48
CA GLU A 307 0.04 13.08 18.87
C GLU A 307 1.39 13.57 19.36
N PHE A 308 2.46 12.79 19.16
CA PHE A 308 3.80 13.19 19.55
C PHE A 308 4.27 14.46 18.80
N MET A 309 3.86 14.67 17.54
CA MET A 309 4.18 15.90 16.80
C MET A 309 3.50 17.13 17.41
N ARG A 310 2.26 16.98 17.89
CA ARG A 310 1.56 18.03 18.64
C ARG A 310 2.28 18.33 19.96
N GLY A 311 2.74 17.29 20.66
CA GLY A 311 3.56 17.42 21.87
C GLY A 311 4.87 18.17 21.63
N VAL A 312 5.64 17.77 20.61
CA VAL A 312 6.89 18.45 20.22
C VAL A 312 6.63 19.90 19.82
N LYS A 313 5.58 20.17 19.04
CA LYS A 313 5.20 21.54 18.66
C LYS A 313 4.85 22.39 19.88
N ALA A 314 4.00 21.89 20.78
CA ALA A 314 3.62 22.61 21.99
C ALA A 314 4.84 22.91 22.88
N ALA A 315 5.74 21.95 23.02
CA ALA A 315 6.98 22.11 23.77
C ALA A 315 7.94 23.12 23.10
N LYS A 316 8.06 23.09 21.77
CA LYS A 316 8.83 24.07 20.99
C LYS A 316 8.27 25.49 21.13
N ASP A 317 6.95 25.64 21.08
CA ASP A 317 6.27 26.93 21.24
C ASP A 317 6.41 27.48 22.68
N LYS A 318 6.40 26.59 23.69
CA LYS A 318 6.61 26.93 25.11
C LYS A 318 8.08 27.28 25.42
N ARG A 319 9.02 26.52 24.82
CA ARG A 319 10.49 26.58 24.95
C ARG A 319 11.06 26.39 26.35
N TRP A 320 10.45 26.93 27.40
CA TRP A 320 10.98 26.90 28.76
C TRP A 320 10.00 26.25 29.73
N PHE A 321 10.51 25.36 30.57
CA PHE A 321 9.74 24.62 31.57
C PHE A 321 10.27 24.96 32.96
N THR A 322 9.37 25.33 33.87
CA THR A 322 9.74 25.58 35.27
C THR A 322 9.94 24.26 36.02
N SER A 323 10.49 24.32 37.24
CA SER A 323 10.61 23.13 38.09
C SER A 323 9.26 22.55 38.52
N GLU A 324 8.19 23.35 38.51
CA GLU A 324 6.82 22.90 38.81
C GLU A 324 6.19 22.17 37.62
N GLU A 325 6.75 22.33 36.41
CA GLU A 325 6.28 21.75 35.15
C GLU A 325 7.11 20.52 34.73
N GLU A 326 7.65 19.77 35.70
CA GLU A 326 8.49 18.60 35.43
C GLU A 326 7.75 17.54 34.62
N GLU A 327 6.48 17.29 34.90
CA GLU A 327 5.66 16.31 34.15
C GLU A 327 5.49 16.73 32.68
N ASP A 328 5.19 18.00 32.43
CA ASP A 328 5.10 18.56 31.07
C ASP A 328 6.45 18.44 30.33
N TRP A 329 7.56 18.68 31.02
CA TRP A 329 8.90 18.51 30.47
C TRP A 329 9.18 17.05 30.09
N GLN A 330 8.84 16.10 30.97
CA GLN A 330 9.01 14.67 30.67
C GLN A 330 8.14 14.22 29.49
N LEU A 331 6.90 14.72 29.40
CA LEU A 331 6.02 14.47 28.26
C LEU A 331 6.61 15.01 26.95
N ALA A 332 7.17 16.23 26.97
CA ALA A 332 7.86 16.82 25.83
C ALA A 332 9.08 16.00 25.38
N GLN A 333 9.88 15.50 26.34
CA GLN A 333 11.02 14.63 26.05
C GLN A 333 10.59 13.26 25.49
N SER A 334 9.50 12.68 26.00
CA SER A 334 8.91 11.46 25.43
C SER A 334 8.46 11.67 24.00
N ALA A 335 7.73 12.76 23.73
CA ALA A 335 7.27 13.10 22.38
C ALA A 335 8.45 13.33 21.41
N LEU A 336 9.52 13.97 21.86
CA LEU A 336 10.75 14.14 21.08
C LEU A 336 11.43 12.80 20.77
N LYS A 337 11.50 11.91 21.76
CA LYS A 337 12.02 10.55 21.58
C LYS A 337 11.19 9.78 20.55
N GLU A 338 9.87 9.81 20.66
CA GLU A 338 8.95 9.17 19.70
C GLU A 338 9.10 9.74 18.29
N MET A 339 9.28 11.06 18.14
CA MET A 339 9.56 11.70 16.84
C MET A 339 10.84 11.15 16.20
N ARG A 340 11.91 11.01 16.99
CA ARG A 340 13.19 10.45 16.52
C ARG A 340 13.06 8.99 16.12
N GLU A 341 12.39 8.18 16.93
CA GLU A 341 12.12 6.78 16.62
C GLU A 341 11.26 6.64 15.35
N TYR A 342 10.21 7.45 15.20
CA TYR A 342 9.38 7.52 14.01
C TYR A 342 10.20 7.79 12.76
N MET A 343 11.17 8.70 12.84
CA MET A 343 12.00 9.10 11.70
C MET A 343 13.08 8.10 11.37
N HIS A 344 13.73 7.56 12.40
CA HIS A 344 14.63 6.45 12.21
C HIS A 344 13.93 5.30 11.50
N ARG A 345 12.69 4.99 11.86
CA ARG A 345 11.86 4.00 11.15
C ARG A 345 11.50 4.45 9.74
N LEU A 346 11.11 5.70 9.52
CA LEU A 346 10.89 6.19 8.15
C LEU A 346 12.12 6.04 7.24
N GLU A 347 13.32 6.15 7.79
CA GLU A 347 14.57 5.99 7.03
C GLU A 347 14.93 4.53 6.81
N THR A 348 14.86 3.72 7.86
CA THR A 348 15.43 2.35 7.91
C THR A 348 14.43 1.22 7.73
N ASP A 349 13.15 1.46 8.02
CA ASP A 349 12.06 0.49 7.96
C ASP A 349 11.18 0.79 6.75
N ARG A 350 11.45 0.08 5.65
CA ARG A 350 10.69 0.17 4.40
C ARG A 350 9.20 -0.07 4.62
N GLU A 351 8.85 -1.04 5.47
CA GLU A 351 7.47 -1.44 5.72
C GLU A 351 6.71 -0.30 6.41
N PHE A 352 7.36 0.32 7.39
CA PHE A 352 6.84 1.50 8.07
C PHE A 352 6.60 2.66 7.10
N ARG A 353 7.58 2.99 6.26
CA ARG A 353 7.48 4.08 5.28
C ARG A 353 6.33 3.87 4.28
N ALA A 354 6.23 2.66 3.71
CA ALA A 354 5.13 2.30 2.81
C ALA A 354 3.76 2.37 3.52
N GLY A 355 3.68 1.85 4.75
CA GLY A 355 2.47 1.93 5.58
C GLY A 355 2.04 3.37 5.87
N ILE A 356 2.99 4.27 6.12
CA ILE A 356 2.73 5.71 6.32
C ILE A 356 2.20 6.37 5.05
N ALA A 357 2.81 6.09 3.89
CA ALA A 357 2.36 6.64 2.61
C ALA A 357 0.92 6.19 2.29
N ILE A 358 0.59 4.91 2.52
CA ILE A 358 -0.77 4.40 2.33
C ILE A 358 -1.73 5.04 3.32
N ARG A 359 -1.38 5.11 4.61
CA ARG A 359 -2.23 5.79 5.60
C ARG A 359 -2.48 7.23 5.19
N GLY A 360 -1.49 7.95 4.65
CA GLY A 360 -1.67 9.28 4.09
C GLY A 360 -2.61 9.30 2.88
N ASN A 361 -2.45 8.38 1.94
CA ASN A 361 -3.31 8.27 0.76
C ASN A 361 -4.76 7.93 1.12
N LEU A 362 -4.97 6.97 2.02
CA LEU A 362 -6.28 6.60 2.56
C LEU A 362 -6.88 7.74 3.39
N ALA A 363 -6.07 8.38 4.24
CA ALA A 363 -6.50 9.54 5.01
C ALA A 363 -6.76 10.76 4.14
N ASN A 364 -6.51 10.75 2.83
CA ASN A 364 -6.98 11.80 1.92
C ASN A 364 -8.30 11.42 1.24
N GLN A 365 -8.73 10.16 1.33
CA GLN A 365 -10.04 9.74 0.86
C GLN A 365 -11.07 10.01 1.95
N GLU A 366 -11.99 10.94 1.66
CA GLU A 366 -13.01 11.44 2.60
C GLU A 366 -13.72 10.33 3.36
N PHE A 367 -13.98 9.21 2.70
CA PHE A 367 -14.67 8.08 3.30
C PHE A 367 -13.81 7.19 4.20
N PHE A 368 -12.56 6.90 3.81
CA PHE A 368 -11.69 6.03 4.61
C PHE A 368 -11.24 6.72 5.92
N LYS A 369 -11.32 8.05 5.99
CA LYS A 369 -11.08 8.82 7.23
C LYS A 369 -12.03 8.43 8.37
N GLU A 370 -13.25 8.00 8.05
CA GLU A 370 -14.28 7.64 9.03
C GLU A 370 -14.26 6.16 9.42
N TYR A 371 -13.52 5.32 8.70
CA TYR A 371 -13.46 3.88 8.98
C TYR A 371 -12.49 3.58 10.11
N ASN A 372 -12.97 2.86 11.11
CA ASN A 372 -12.09 2.17 12.05
C ASN A 372 -11.51 0.95 11.34
N PHE A 373 -10.22 1.02 10.99
CA PHE A 373 -9.55 -0.08 10.31
C PHE A 373 -8.28 -0.54 11.05
N VAL A 374 -7.98 -1.82 10.91
CA VAL A 374 -6.71 -2.43 11.31
C VAL A 374 -5.92 -2.74 10.05
N GLY A 375 -4.63 -2.45 10.05
CA GLY A 375 -3.71 -2.78 8.95
C GLY A 375 -2.67 -3.80 9.40
N HIS A 376 -2.39 -4.80 8.57
CA HIS A 376 -1.30 -5.75 8.75
C HIS A 376 -0.40 -5.77 7.52
N TRP A 377 0.89 -5.62 7.76
CA TRP A 377 1.89 -5.63 6.70
C TRP A 377 2.33 -7.07 6.40
N ALA A 378 2.11 -7.50 5.16
CA ALA A 378 2.45 -8.82 4.66
C ALA A 378 3.18 -8.66 3.31
N SER A 379 4.39 -8.09 3.38
CA SER A 379 5.19 -7.68 2.20
C SER A 379 5.09 -8.67 1.03
N PRO A 380 4.81 -8.20 -0.20
CA PRO A 380 4.62 -6.79 -0.61
C PRO A 380 3.21 -6.22 -0.39
N TRP A 381 2.34 -6.82 0.43
CA TRP A 381 0.99 -6.30 0.69
C TRP A 381 0.85 -5.50 1.99
N LEU A 382 -0.09 -4.55 1.98
CA LEU A 382 -0.80 -4.10 3.18
C LEU A 382 -2.23 -4.66 3.14
N ILE A 383 -2.59 -5.43 4.16
CA ILE A 383 -3.95 -5.93 4.35
C ILE A 383 -4.66 -5.03 5.34
N CYS A 384 -5.74 -4.39 4.90
CA CYS A 384 -6.59 -3.56 5.74
C CYS A 384 -7.89 -4.30 6.00
N TYR A 385 -8.38 -4.25 7.24
CA TYR A 385 -9.70 -4.73 7.60
C TYR A 385 -10.49 -3.61 8.26
N SER A 386 -11.73 -3.42 7.82
CA SER A 386 -12.56 -2.30 8.25
C SER A 386 -13.98 -2.77 8.56
N SER A 387 -14.57 -2.23 9.63
CA SER A 387 -15.96 -2.50 9.98
C SER A 387 -16.86 -1.29 9.76
N ASN A 388 -18.17 -1.52 9.81
CA ASN A 388 -19.18 -0.46 9.79
C ASN A 388 -19.22 0.38 11.09
N ASP A 389 -18.50 -0.01 12.14
CA ASP A 389 -18.40 0.77 13.37
C ASP A 389 -17.49 2.00 13.14
N ARG A 390 -18.08 3.10 12.67
CA ARG A 390 -17.41 4.39 12.39
C ARG A 390 -17.14 5.25 13.62
N LEU A 391 -17.22 4.67 14.82
CA LEU A 391 -17.03 5.44 16.04
C LEU A 391 -15.58 5.93 16.13
N SER A 392 -15.40 7.23 15.94
CA SER A 392 -14.16 7.91 16.24
C SER A 392 -13.98 8.06 17.76
N GLU A 393 -12.76 8.37 18.22
CA GLU A 393 -12.56 8.73 19.63
C GLU A 393 -13.40 9.96 20.03
N TYR A 394 -13.69 10.88 19.12
CA TYR A 394 -14.58 12.01 19.39
C TYR A 394 -16.04 11.57 19.59
N ASP A 395 -16.52 10.61 18.80
CA ASP A 395 -17.86 10.04 18.99
C ASP A 395 -17.95 9.32 20.34
N LEU A 396 -16.91 8.58 20.72
CA LEU A 396 -16.83 7.95 22.04
C LEU A 396 -16.84 9.00 23.16
N LEU A 397 -16.17 10.13 23.00
CA LEU A 397 -16.19 11.22 23.97
C LEU A 397 -17.57 11.87 24.12
N SER A 398 -18.41 11.82 23.08
CA SER A 398 -19.77 12.35 23.12
C SER A 398 -20.75 11.50 23.95
N ILE A 399 -20.38 10.26 24.30
CA ILE A 399 -21.16 9.40 25.21
C ILE A 399 -21.04 9.97 26.63
N GLU A 400 -22.12 10.52 27.19
CA GLU A 400 -22.08 11.17 28.51
C GLU A 400 -21.71 10.18 29.63
N ASP A 401 -22.33 9.00 29.62
CA ASP A 401 -22.07 7.97 30.62
C ASP A 401 -20.66 7.36 30.47
N ALA A 402 -19.87 7.45 31.55
CA ALA A 402 -18.52 6.91 31.59
C ALA A 402 -18.50 5.37 31.54
N SER A 403 -19.52 4.70 32.08
CA SER A 403 -19.61 3.24 32.06
C SER A 403 -19.89 2.74 30.64
N GLU A 404 -20.89 3.32 29.96
CA GLU A 404 -21.20 3.03 28.56
C GLU A 404 -20.01 3.31 27.63
N ARG A 405 -19.36 4.48 27.76
CA ARG A 405 -18.16 4.83 26.98
C ARG A 405 -17.03 3.81 27.19
N LYS A 406 -16.81 3.36 28.43
CA LYS A 406 -15.81 2.34 28.75
C LYS A 406 -16.16 1.00 28.10
N ALA A 407 -17.41 0.55 28.24
CA ALA A 407 -17.88 -0.70 27.63
C ALA A 407 -17.72 -0.67 26.11
N ARG A 408 -18.03 0.46 25.46
CA ARG A 408 -17.88 0.62 24.01
C ARG A 408 -16.42 0.60 23.56
N ARG A 409 -15.49 1.18 24.35
CA ARG A 409 -14.04 1.08 24.10
C ARG A 409 -13.54 -0.36 24.22
N GLU A 410 -13.98 -1.09 25.24
CA GLU A 410 -13.63 -2.50 25.44
C GLU A 410 -14.15 -3.37 24.29
N GLU A 411 -15.37 -3.12 23.82
CA GLU A 411 -15.94 -3.80 22.64
C GLU A 411 -15.12 -3.51 21.36
N LEU A 412 -14.79 -2.24 21.09
CA LEU A 412 -13.97 -1.87 19.94
C LEU A 412 -12.55 -2.45 20.02
N ALA A 413 -11.96 -2.53 21.20
CA ALA A 413 -10.67 -3.17 21.42
C ALA A 413 -10.74 -4.69 21.13
N ALA A 414 -11.80 -5.38 21.61
CA ALA A 414 -12.02 -6.79 21.33
C ALA A 414 -12.22 -7.05 19.83
N LYS A 415 -13.00 -6.20 19.14
CA LYS A 415 -13.16 -6.24 17.69
C LYS A 415 -11.85 -6.02 16.94
N ARG A 416 -11.04 -5.03 17.35
CA ARG A 416 -9.70 -4.80 16.75
C ARG A 416 -8.80 -6.02 16.89
N ALA A 417 -8.75 -6.65 18.08
CA ALA A 417 -7.97 -7.87 18.28
C ALA A 417 -8.45 -9.03 17.39
N GLN A 418 -9.76 -9.14 17.14
CA GLN A 418 -10.29 -10.07 16.15
C GLN A 418 -9.80 -9.71 14.74
N TYR A 419 -9.91 -8.44 14.34
CA TYR A 419 -9.51 -7.99 13.00
C TYR A 419 -8.02 -8.20 12.75
N GLU A 420 -7.16 -7.95 13.74
CA GLU A 420 -5.71 -8.22 13.70
C GLU A 420 -5.40 -9.67 13.32
N ARG A 421 -6.14 -10.64 13.87
CA ARG A 421 -5.99 -12.07 13.50
C ARG A 421 -6.40 -12.32 12.06
N LEU A 422 -7.49 -11.71 11.61
CA LEU A 422 -8.01 -11.88 10.25
C LEU A 422 -7.06 -11.31 9.19
N VAL A 423 -6.53 -10.11 9.42
CA VAL A 423 -5.56 -9.51 8.50
C VAL A 423 -4.24 -10.24 8.50
N ALA A 424 -3.81 -10.81 9.63
CA ALA A 424 -2.62 -11.65 9.70
C ALA A 424 -2.78 -12.95 8.89
N GLU A 425 -3.93 -13.60 9.01
CA GLU A 425 -4.23 -14.82 8.26
C GLU A 425 -4.27 -14.56 6.74
N LYS A 426 -4.97 -13.50 6.30
CA LYS A 426 -4.99 -13.10 4.88
C LYS A 426 -3.61 -12.66 4.39
N GLY A 427 -2.85 -11.96 5.24
CA GLY A 427 -1.45 -11.63 4.99
C GLY A 427 -0.61 -12.88 4.70
N HIS A 428 -0.75 -13.92 5.52
CA HIS A 428 -0.08 -15.18 5.32
C HIS A 428 -0.50 -15.89 4.03
N MET A 429 -1.78 -15.83 3.64
CA MET A 429 -2.27 -16.38 2.37
C MET A 429 -1.63 -15.68 1.16
N VAL A 430 -1.62 -14.34 1.13
CA VAL A 430 -1.08 -13.60 -0.03
C VAL A 430 0.44 -13.70 -0.14
N GLN A 431 1.15 -13.85 0.98
CA GLN A 431 2.60 -14.15 0.96
C GLN A 431 2.89 -15.50 0.32
N GLN A 432 2.09 -16.52 0.61
CA GLN A 432 2.21 -17.84 -0.02
C GLN A 432 1.84 -17.80 -1.50
N LEU A 433 0.78 -17.05 -1.87
CA LEU A 433 0.46 -16.78 -3.27
C LEU A 433 1.64 -16.12 -4.00
N TYR A 434 2.27 -15.10 -3.42
CA TYR A 434 3.45 -14.48 -4.03
C TYR A 434 4.60 -15.45 -4.19
N GLY A 435 4.89 -16.26 -3.16
CA GLY A 435 5.89 -17.32 -3.26
C GLY A 435 5.61 -18.27 -4.42
N GLN A 436 4.35 -18.70 -4.57
CA GLN A 436 3.94 -19.56 -5.68
C GLN A 436 4.03 -18.84 -7.04
N TRP A 437 3.59 -17.59 -7.13
CA TRP A 437 3.71 -16.78 -8.34
C TRP A 437 5.17 -16.68 -8.80
N MET A 438 6.08 -16.38 -7.87
CA MET A 438 7.51 -16.29 -8.16
C MET A 438 8.13 -17.65 -8.53
N LYS A 439 7.64 -18.74 -7.95
CA LYS A 439 8.03 -20.10 -8.34
C LYS A 439 7.60 -20.44 -9.76
N VAL A 440 6.38 -20.06 -10.16
CA VAL A 440 5.80 -20.40 -11.46
C VAL A 440 6.32 -19.49 -12.58
N PHE A 441 6.35 -18.18 -12.34
CA PHE A 441 6.62 -17.17 -13.37
C PHE A 441 7.94 -16.43 -13.16
N GLY A 442 8.53 -16.46 -11.97
CA GLY A 442 9.57 -15.52 -11.58
C GLY A 442 10.86 -15.60 -12.38
N GLU A 443 11.31 -16.81 -12.73
CA GLU A 443 12.49 -17.00 -13.57
C GLU A 443 12.15 -16.85 -15.05
N ALA A 444 11.11 -17.56 -15.52
CA ALA A 444 10.71 -17.57 -16.93
C ALA A 444 10.34 -16.20 -17.47
N LEU A 445 9.80 -15.31 -16.63
CA LEU A 445 9.38 -13.96 -17.01
C LEU A 445 10.31 -12.89 -16.46
N GLU A 446 11.48 -13.24 -15.92
CA GLU A 446 12.45 -12.29 -15.36
C GLU A 446 11.87 -11.33 -14.31
N LEU A 447 11.01 -11.83 -13.41
CA LEU A 447 10.33 -11.01 -12.41
C LEU A 447 11.17 -10.73 -11.16
N LYS A 448 12.18 -11.56 -10.86
CA LYS A 448 13.01 -11.40 -9.65
C LYS A 448 13.68 -10.02 -9.58
N PRO A 449 14.33 -9.51 -10.65
CA PRO A 449 14.93 -8.16 -10.63
C PRO A 449 13.91 -7.03 -10.47
N LEU A 450 12.64 -7.28 -10.78
CA LEU A 450 11.55 -6.31 -10.57
C LEU A 450 11.19 -6.16 -9.08
N MET A 451 11.65 -7.08 -8.24
CA MET A 451 11.36 -7.14 -6.80
C MET A 451 12.54 -6.74 -5.91
N ASP A 452 13.72 -6.53 -6.49
CA ASP A 452 14.92 -6.09 -5.77
C ASP A 452 14.70 -4.73 -5.09
N GLU A 453 15.60 -4.38 -4.17
CA GLU A 453 15.69 -3.02 -3.65
C GLU A 453 16.07 -2.08 -4.82
N TYR A 454 15.22 -1.09 -5.13
CA TYR A 454 15.26 -0.34 -6.41
C TYR A 454 14.96 -1.18 -7.65
N GLY A 455 14.22 -2.28 -7.45
CA GLY A 455 13.79 -3.21 -8.48
C GLY A 455 12.93 -2.55 -9.55
N GLY A 456 13.02 -3.09 -10.75
CA GLY A 456 12.48 -2.49 -11.95
C GLY A 456 13.50 -2.61 -13.07
N ARG A 457 13.08 -2.24 -14.27
CA ARG A 457 13.91 -2.38 -15.46
C ARG A 457 15.25 -1.64 -15.32
N PRO A 458 16.40 -2.33 -15.49
CA PRO A 458 17.74 -1.78 -15.26
C PRO A 458 18.16 -0.71 -16.28
N ASP A 459 17.29 -0.37 -17.22
CA ASP A 459 17.43 0.73 -18.17
C ASP A 459 16.67 2.01 -17.76
N TYR A 460 15.88 2.02 -16.67
CA TYR A 460 15.17 3.22 -16.20
C TYR A 460 15.99 4.07 -15.22
N PRO A 461 15.71 5.36 -14.94
CA PRO A 461 16.42 6.07 -13.86
C PRO A 461 16.11 5.46 -12.48
N ILE A 462 17.05 5.47 -11.52
CA ILE A 462 16.83 4.92 -10.16
C ILE A 462 15.60 5.56 -9.49
N GLY A 463 15.34 6.85 -9.70
CA GLY A 463 14.13 7.51 -9.18
C GLY A 463 12.80 7.11 -9.85
N VAL A 464 12.87 6.23 -10.86
CA VAL A 464 11.74 5.65 -11.62
C VAL A 464 11.72 4.11 -11.49
N ARG A 465 12.85 3.49 -11.10
CA ARG A 465 12.93 2.09 -10.69
C ARG A 465 12.43 1.98 -9.25
N SER A 466 11.49 1.09 -9.05
CA SER A 466 10.68 0.94 -7.84
C SER A 466 9.93 2.20 -7.42
N PHE A 467 8.94 2.00 -6.54
CA PHE A 467 8.40 3.09 -5.74
C PHE A 467 9.56 3.75 -4.97
N GLY A 468 9.50 5.07 -4.76
CA GLY A 468 10.39 5.74 -3.82
C GLY A 468 10.39 5.09 -2.42
N ASP A 469 9.32 4.35 -2.08
CA ASP A 469 9.06 3.80 -0.75
C ASP A 469 8.78 2.28 -0.71
N GLY A 470 8.87 1.56 -1.84
CA GLY A 470 8.55 0.13 -1.94
C GLY A 470 7.05 -0.16 -2.03
N CYS A 471 6.57 -0.54 -3.23
CA CYS A 471 5.14 -0.68 -3.53
C CYS A 471 4.41 -1.58 -2.55
N PRO A 472 3.38 -1.07 -1.88
CA PRO A 472 2.42 -1.89 -1.20
C PRO A 472 1.24 -2.19 -2.12
N MET A 473 1.05 -3.45 -2.45
CA MET A 473 -0.23 -3.92 -2.97
C MET A 473 -1.24 -3.87 -1.82
N VAL A 474 -2.35 -3.15 -1.99
CA VAL A 474 -3.34 -3.00 -0.92
C VAL A 474 -4.48 -3.99 -1.11
N MET A 475 -4.83 -4.70 -0.06
CA MET A 475 -6.05 -5.50 0.01
C MET A 475 -6.94 -4.94 1.11
N TRP A 476 -8.14 -4.51 0.75
CA TRP A 476 -9.14 -3.98 1.66
C TRP A 476 -10.24 -5.00 1.91
N VAL A 477 -10.43 -5.35 3.19
CA VAL A 477 -11.37 -6.35 3.65
C VAL A 477 -12.47 -5.68 4.47
N PHE A 478 -13.69 -5.71 3.95
CA PHE A 478 -14.87 -5.30 4.70
C PHE A 478 -15.30 -6.43 5.62
N ASP A 479 -15.79 -6.11 6.81
CA ASP A 479 -16.16 -7.11 7.82
C ASP A 479 -17.31 -8.05 7.41
N ASN A 480 -18.16 -7.63 6.49
CA ASN A 480 -19.26 -8.42 5.95
C ASN A 480 -19.82 -7.76 4.68
N ARG A 481 -20.78 -8.45 4.05
CA ARG A 481 -21.45 -7.99 2.84
C ARG A 481 -22.21 -6.67 3.02
N ALA A 482 -22.80 -6.40 4.19
CA ALA A 482 -23.55 -5.17 4.39
C ALA A 482 -22.62 -3.94 4.36
N SER A 483 -21.44 -4.05 4.97
CA SER A 483 -20.41 -2.99 4.94
C SER A 483 -19.83 -2.77 3.55
N TRP A 484 -19.66 -3.86 2.80
CA TRP A 484 -19.32 -3.80 1.38
C TRP A 484 -20.36 -3.05 0.57
N ASP A 485 -21.63 -3.41 0.69
CA ASP A 485 -22.72 -2.77 -0.05
C ASP A 485 -22.85 -1.30 0.35
N GLU A 486 -22.71 -0.97 1.63
CA GLU A 486 -22.74 0.41 2.11
C GLU A 486 -21.61 1.26 1.51
N PHE A 487 -20.38 0.76 1.50
CA PHE A 487 -19.26 1.44 0.86
C PHE A 487 -19.56 1.70 -0.62
N HIS A 488 -20.02 0.69 -1.36
CA HIS A 488 -20.27 0.87 -2.79
C HIS A 488 -21.40 1.85 -3.08
N GLN A 489 -22.48 1.79 -2.30
CA GLN A 489 -23.64 2.67 -2.47
C GLN A 489 -23.35 4.12 -2.08
N LYS A 490 -22.71 4.34 -0.93
CA LYS A 490 -22.55 5.69 -0.38
C LYS A 490 -21.30 6.41 -0.88
N VAL A 491 -20.29 5.68 -1.34
CA VAL A 491 -18.91 6.19 -1.53
C VAL A 491 -18.48 6.16 -2.96
N LYS A 492 -18.28 4.94 -3.46
CA LYS A 492 -17.96 4.70 -4.86
C LYS A 492 -19.13 5.16 -5.73
N LYS A 493 -20.35 5.15 -5.17
CA LYS A 493 -21.61 5.43 -5.87
C LYS A 493 -21.70 4.57 -7.13
N GLU A 494 -21.29 3.32 -6.97
CA GLU A 494 -21.14 2.33 -8.01
C GLU A 494 -22.03 1.15 -7.66
N LEU A 495 -22.81 0.67 -8.63
CA LEU A 495 -23.63 -0.51 -8.45
C LEU A 495 -22.74 -1.74 -8.64
N ILE A 496 -22.38 -2.39 -7.54
CA ILE A 496 -21.70 -3.68 -7.60
C ILE A 496 -22.74 -4.79 -7.79
N PRO A 497 -22.52 -5.74 -8.73
CA PRO A 497 -23.41 -6.87 -8.90
C PRO A 497 -23.57 -7.67 -7.62
N HIS A 498 -24.79 -8.15 -7.35
CA HIS A 498 -25.09 -8.81 -6.08
C HIS A 498 -24.30 -10.11 -5.84
N PHE A 499 -23.73 -10.69 -6.90
CA PHE A 499 -22.92 -11.91 -6.86
C PHE A 499 -21.42 -11.64 -6.69
N ALA A 500 -20.96 -10.39 -6.72
CA ALA A 500 -19.54 -10.08 -6.55
C ALA A 500 -19.14 -10.24 -5.08
N ALA A 501 -18.16 -11.11 -4.82
CA ALA A 501 -17.61 -11.38 -3.49
C ALA A 501 -16.32 -10.62 -3.17
N GLY A 502 -15.73 -10.04 -4.21
CA GLY A 502 -14.51 -9.25 -4.24
C GLY A 502 -14.24 -8.78 -5.67
N TYR A 503 -13.29 -7.87 -5.82
CA TYR A 503 -12.70 -7.50 -7.11
C TYR A 503 -11.36 -6.81 -6.91
N PHE A 504 -10.47 -6.96 -7.88
CA PHE A 504 -9.34 -6.07 -8.07
C PHE A 504 -9.73 -4.84 -8.90
N SER A 505 -9.43 -3.64 -8.39
CA SER A 505 -9.63 -2.40 -9.14
C SER A 505 -8.33 -1.94 -9.79
N GLY A 506 -8.26 -1.97 -11.13
CA GLY A 506 -7.15 -1.33 -11.84
C GLY A 506 -7.11 0.20 -11.68
N GLU A 507 -8.17 0.83 -11.15
CA GLU A 507 -8.19 2.27 -10.85
C GLU A 507 -7.49 2.62 -9.54
N SER A 508 -7.90 2.01 -8.44
CA SER A 508 -7.27 2.25 -7.14
C SER A 508 -6.04 1.37 -6.92
N GLU A 509 -5.83 0.36 -7.77
CA GLU A 509 -4.80 -0.68 -7.64
C GLU A 509 -4.97 -1.51 -6.36
N MET A 510 -6.18 -1.54 -5.82
CA MET A 510 -6.54 -2.24 -4.60
C MET A 510 -7.37 -3.47 -4.92
N VAL A 511 -7.11 -4.54 -4.19
CA VAL A 511 -8.08 -5.61 -4.03
C VAL A 511 -9.11 -5.17 -2.99
N MET A 512 -10.39 -5.35 -3.29
CA MET A 512 -11.48 -5.15 -2.36
C MET A 512 -12.23 -6.47 -2.21
N LEU A 513 -12.43 -6.92 -0.97
CA LEU A 513 -13.26 -8.08 -0.64
C LEU A 513 -14.03 -7.84 0.65
N TYR A 514 -15.11 -8.59 0.87
CA TYR A 514 -15.70 -8.69 2.20
C TYR A 514 -15.39 -10.03 2.85
N ASP A 515 -15.51 -10.09 4.16
CA ASP A 515 -15.32 -11.27 4.97
C ASP A 515 -16.62 -12.08 5.06
N GLU A 516 -16.57 -13.39 4.81
CA GLU A 516 -17.75 -14.28 4.86
C GLU A 516 -18.15 -14.72 6.28
N GLY A 517 -17.35 -14.40 7.31
CA GLY A 517 -17.60 -14.83 8.70
C GLY A 517 -17.11 -16.25 9.02
N GLU A 518 -17.62 -16.84 10.11
CA GLU A 518 -17.13 -18.12 10.67
C GLU A 518 -17.79 -19.40 10.07
N GLY A 519 -18.61 -19.27 9.02
CA GLY A 519 -19.25 -20.42 8.35
C GLY A 519 -18.26 -21.31 7.57
N THR A 520 -18.40 -22.64 7.64
CA THR A 520 -17.46 -23.59 7.02
C THR A 520 -17.64 -23.75 5.51
N ALA A 521 -18.87 -23.69 5.00
CA ALA A 521 -19.13 -23.69 3.55
C ALA A 521 -18.57 -22.43 2.87
N ASP A 522 -18.47 -21.35 3.63
CA ASP A 522 -17.97 -20.07 3.15
C ASP A 522 -16.44 -20.01 3.13
N ARG A 523 -15.76 -20.90 3.87
CA ARG A 523 -14.30 -20.82 4.06
C ARG A 523 -13.48 -21.20 2.84
N VAL A 524 -13.86 -22.25 2.10
CA VAL A 524 -13.17 -22.64 0.86
C VAL A 524 -13.27 -21.51 -0.16
N PHE A 525 -14.48 -20.95 -0.29
CA PHE A 525 -14.73 -19.83 -1.18
C PHE A 525 -13.96 -18.57 -0.75
N GLU A 526 -13.91 -18.27 0.55
CA GLU A 526 -13.18 -17.11 1.08
C GLU A 526 -11.66 -17.20 0.85
N ILE A 527 -11.07 -18.38 1.01
CA ILE A 527 -9.66 -18.61 0.70
C ILE A 527 -9.46 -18.44 -0.81
N GLY A 528 -10.31 -19.09 -1.62
CA GLY A 528 -10.27 -19.03 -3.08
C GLY A 528 -10.36 -17.60 -3.60
N LYS A 529 -11.34 -16.81 -3.14
CA LYS A 529 -11.50 -15.40 -3.57
C LYS A 529 -10.33 -14.52 -3.16
N THR A 530 -9.75 -14.73 -1.97
CA THR A 530 -8.59 -13.96 -1.50
C THR A 530 -7.38 -14.21 -2.43
N VAL A 531 -7.17 -15.47 -2.80
CA VAL A 531 -6.08 -15.85 -3.73
C VAL A 531 -6.38 -15.35 -5.15
N HIS A 532 -7.60 -15.56 -5.64
CA HIS A 532 -8.06 -15.15 -6.98
C HIS A 532 -7.84 -13.64 -7.20
N GLU A 533 -8.33 -12.78 -6.32
CA GLU A 533 -8.14 -11.33 -6.48
C GLU A 533 -6.67 -10.90 -6.28
N GLY A 534 -5.93 -11.61 -5.42
CA GLY A 534 -4.49 -11.42 -5.28
C GLY A 534 -3.72 -11.71 -6.56
N VAL A 535 -4.17 -12.67 -7.38
CA VAL A 535 -3.59 -12.98 -8.68
C VAL A 535 -3.79 -11.83 -9.67
N HIS A 536 -5.01 -11.30 -9.78
CA HIS A 536 -5.28 -10.13 -10.62
C HIS A 536 -4.38 -8.94 -10.25
N GLN A 537 -4.17 -8.73 -8.94
CA GLN A 537 -3.28 -7.67 -8.46
C GLN A 537 -1.81 -7.92 -8.82
N LEU A 538 -1.32 -9.16 -8.73
CA LEU A 538 0.04 -9.55 -9.14
C LEU A 538 0.25 -9.38 -10.64
N GLU A 539 -0.70 -9.83 -11.45
CA GLU A 539 -0.66 -9.66 -12.90
C GLU A 539 -0.56 -8.18 -13.26
N HIS A 540 -1.44 -7.36 -12.68
CA HIS A 540 -1.44 -5.92 -12.88
C HIS A 540 -0.11 -5.28 -12.44
N PHE A 541 0.38 -5.67 -11.26
CA PHE A 541 1.60 -5.14 -10.67
C PHE A 541 2.83 -5.42 -11.55
N PHE A 542 3.03 -6.67 -11.98
CA PHE A 542 4.17 -7.02 -12.83
C PHE A 542 4.03 -6.47 -14.26
N SER A 543 2.81 -6.37 -14.79
CA SER A 543 2.57 -5.70 -16.07
C SER A 543 2.97 -4.22 -16.02
N ARG A 544 2.67 -3.51 -14.92
CA ARG A 544 3.15 -2.14 -14.70
C ARG A 544 4.66 -2.06 -14.67
N GLN A 545 5.30 -2.92 -13.89
CA GLN A 545 6.75 -2.95 -13.74
C GLN A 545 7.46 -3.11 -15.10
N LYS A 546 6.99 -4.04 -15.93
CA LYS A 546 7.54 -4.25 -17.28
C LYS A 546 7.29 -3.07 -18.21
N ASN A 547 6.16 -2.38 -18.04
CA ASN A 547 5.73 -1.27 -18.89
C ASN A 547 6.01 0.14 -18.33
N ASN A 548 7.10 0.32 -17.56
CA ASN A 548 7.48 1.63 -17.02
C ASN A 548 6.39 2.29 -16.17
N TRP A 549 5.78 1.49 -15.29
CA TRP A 549 4.68 1.88 -14.39
C TRP A 549 3.43 2.42 -15.07
N ARG A 550 3.34 2.31 -16.41
CA ARG A 550 2.14 2.67 -17.17
C ARG A 550 1.01 1.75 -16.75
N LYS A 551 -0.16 2.35 -16.53
CA LYS A 551 -1.39 1.60 -16.22
C LYS A 551 -1.66 0.60 -17.36
N PRO A 552 -1.61 -0.72 -17.10
CA PRO A 552 -1.88 -1.73 -18.11
C PRO A 552 -3.36 -1.67 -18.48
N PRO A 553 -3.75 -2.24 -19.63
CA PRO A 553 -5.14 -2.56 -19.88
C PRO A 553 -5.59 -3.53 -18.79
N PHE A 554 -6.74 -3.22 -18.16
CA PHE A 554 -7.41 -4.19 -17.30
C PHE A 554 -8.20 -5.11 -18.21
N SER A 555 -7.85 -6.39 -18.23
CA SER A 555 -8.51 -7.34 -19.12
C SER A 555 -9.31 -8.35 -18.32
N GLN A 556 -10.62 -8.32 -18.54
CA GLN A 556 -11.58 -9.32 -18.07
C GLN A 556 -11.63 -10.48 -19.08
N ASP A 557 -10.45 -11.00 -19.40
CA ASP A 557 -10.26 -12.01 -20.45
C ASP A 557 -10.01 -13.41 -19.86
N PHE A 558 -9.88 -14.40 -20.73
CA PHE A 558 -9.68 -15.79 -20.31
C PHE A 558 -8.35 -15.99 -19.58
N LEU A 559 -7.33 -15.17 -19.86
CA LEU A 559 -6.00 -15.31 -19.27
C LEU A 559 -6.05 -14.86 -17.81
N GLY A 560 -6.53 -13.65 -17.56
CA GLY A 560 -6.65 -13.10 -16.21
C GLY A 560 -7.49 -14.01 -15.33
N GLU A 561 -8.69 -14.36 -15.79
CA GLU A 561 -9.60 -15.25 -15.05
C GLU A 561 -9.04 -16.68 -14.95
N GLY A 562 -8.47 -17.21 -16.02
CA GLY A 562 -7.93 -18.57 -16.05
C GLY A 562 -6.74 -18.76 -15.10
N ILE A 563 -5.81 -17.80 -15.05
CA ILE A 563 -4.69 -17.83 -14.09
C ILE A 563 -5.21 -17.63 -12.67
N ALA A 564 -6.13 -16.68 -12.46
CA ALA A 564 -6.70 -16.42 -11.13
C ALA A 564 -7.42 -17.64 -10.56
N GLU A 565 -8.20 -18.37 -11.37
CA GLU A 565 -8.86 -19.61 -10.98
C GLU A 565 -7.88 -20.79 -10.85
N TRP A 566 -6.82 -20.85 -11.66
CA TRP A 566 -5.82 -21.92 -11.60
C TRP A 566 -4.92 -21.79 -10.35
N LEU A 567 -4.38 -20.61 -10.08
CA LEU A 567 -3.64 -20.34 -8.85
C LEU A 567 -4.56 -20.26 -7.63
N GLY A 568 -5.83 -19.89 -7.81
CA GLY A 568 -6.88 -19.97 -6.79
C GLY A 568 -7.29 -21.40 -6.42
N SER A 569 -6.82 -22.40 -7.17
CA SER A 569 -7.03 -23.82 -6.87
C SER A 569 -6.14 -24.28 -5.72
N VAL A 570 -6.50 -23.89 -4.50
CA VAL A 570 -5.72 -24.14 -3.28
C VAL A 570 -6.45 -24.98 -2.25
N LYS A 571 -5.67 -25.70 -1.44
CA LYS A 571 -6.09 -26.28 -0.16
C LYS A 571 -5.40 -25.56 0.97
N MET A 572 -6.12 -25.28 2.05
CA MET A 572 -5.49 -24.84 3.31
C MET A 572 -5.37 -26.03 4.24
N ASN A 573 -4.14 -26.36 4.65
CA ASN A 573 -3.87 -27.43 5.61
C ASN A 573 -4.12 -26.98 7.06
N ASP A 574 -4.00 -27.89 8.02
CA ASP A 574 -4.18 -27.66 9.46
C ASP A 574 -3.17 -26.66 10.07
N LYS A 575 -2.07 -26.37 9.36
CA LYS A 575 -1.07 -25.37 9.70
C LYS A 575 -1.32 -24.00 9.06
N TYR A 576 -2.46 -23.83 8.38
CA TYR A 576 -2.82 -22.61 7.64
C TYR A 576 -1.91 -22.32 6.44
N GLU A 577 -1.23 -23.34 5.91
CA GLU A 577 -0.44 -23.25 4.69
C GLU A 577 -1.30 -23.59 3.47
N LEU A 578 -1.07 -22.87 2.37
CA LEU A 578 -1.72 -23.07 1.09
C LEU A 578 -0.95 -24.11 0.26
N GLU A 579 -1.64 -25.18 -0.13
CA GLU A 579 -1.21 -26.14 -1.14
C GLU A 579 -1.87 -25.80 -2.47
N PHE A 580 -1.06 -25.47 -3.48
CA PHE A 580 -1.53 -25.14 -4.84
C PHE A 580 -1.67 -26.42 -5.66
N ILE A 581 -2.90 -26.89 -5.84
CA ILE A 581 -3.20 -28.19 -6.45
C ILE A 581 -3.56 -28.10 -7.94
N GLY A 582 -3.81 -26.90 -8.45
CA GLY A 582 -4.17 -26.64 -9.85
C GLY A 582 -5.58 -27.10 -10.27
N ILE A 583 -6.17 -28.05 -9.53
CA ILE A 583 -7.53 -28.55 -9.74
C ILE A 583 -8.54 -27.71 -8.96
N ASN A 584 -9.35 -26.92 -9.66
CA ASN A 584 -10.38 -26.08 -9.06
C ASN A 584 -11.64 -26.90 -8.78
N VAL A 585 -11.74 -27.46 -7.57
CA VAL A 585 -12.86 -28.34 -7.18
C VAL A 585 -14.21 -27.64 -7.26
N THR A 586 -14.25 -26.34 -6.98
CA THR A 586 -15.48 -25.53 -7.05
C THR A 586 -15.93 -25.40 -8.50
N ARG A 587 -15.07 -24.89 -9.39
CA ARG A 587 -15.40 -24.71 -10.82
C ARG A 587 -15.69 -26.04 -11.51
N LEU A 588 -14.92 -27.07 -11.23
CA LEU A 588 -15.16 -28.39 -11.82
C LEU A 588 -16.44 -29.03 -11.28
N GLY A 589 -16.77 -28.82 -10.00
CA GLY A 589 -18.03 -29.24 -9.41
C GLY A 589 -19.25 -28.53 -10.02
N GLU A 590 -19.15 -27.22 -10.25
CA GLU A 590 -20.14 -26.43 -10.98
C GLU A 590 -20.30 -26.93 -12.42
N ALA A 591 -19.20 -27.21 -13.13
CA ALA A 591 -19.22 -27.74 -14.49
C ALA A 591 -19.86 -29.13 -14.56
N GLN A 592 -19.55 -30.03 -13.61
CA GLN A 592 -20.17 -31.35 -13.48
C GLN A 592 -21.66 -31.25 -13.19
N GLY A 593 -22.08 -30.34 -12.30
CA GLY A 593 -23.48 -30.09 -12.01
C GLY A 593 -24.25 -29.56 -13.22
N MET A 594 -23.64 -28.62 -13.94
CA MET A 594 -24.18 -28.06 -15.17
C MET A 594 -24.29 -29.11 -16.28
N ASN A 595 -23.28 -29.95 -16.48
CA ASN A 595 -23.33 -31.04 -17.45
C ASN A 595 -24.51 -31.98 -17.16
N LYS A 596 -24.67 -32.43 -15.91
CA LYS A 596 -25.81 -33.28 -15.50
C LYS A 596 -27.17 -32.62 -15.73
N MET A 597 -27.27 -31.31 -15.46
CA MET A 597 -28.51 -30.56 -15.69
C MET A 597 -28.84 -30.45 -17.18
N LEU A 598 -27.83 -30.21 -18.03
CA LEU A 598 -28.00 -30.19 -19.48
C LEU A 598 -28.40 -31.58 -19.99
N GLU A 599 -27.72 -32.63 -19.56
CA GLU A 599 -28.02 -34.03 -19.93
C GLU A 599 -29.46 -34.42 -19.54
N ALA A 600 -29.91 -34.04 -18.34
CA ALA A 600 -31.28 -34.27 -17.90
C ALA A 600 -32.31 -33.52 -18.76
N GLY A 601 -31.92 -32.40 -19.38
CA GLY A 601 -32.72 -31.65 -20.35
C GLY A 601 -32.53 -32.10 -21.81
N GLY A 602 -31.82 -33.20 -22.06
CA GLY A 602 -31.51 -33.68 -23.41
C GLY A 602 -30.55 -32.79 -24.20
N LYS A 603 -29.75 -31.97 -23.51
CA LYS A 603 -28.71 -31.10 -24.07
C LYS A 603 -27.34 -31.61 -23.66
N GLU A 604 -26.32 -31.28 -24.43
CA GLU A 604 -24.92 -31.58 -24.10
C GLU A 604 -24.22 -30.36 -23.53
N TYR A 605 -23.24 -30.57 -22.65
CA TYR A 605 -22.30 -29.52 -22.27
C TYR A 605 -21.50 -29.06 -23.49
N LYS A 606 -21.40 -27.75 -23.67
CA LYS A 606 -20.78 -27.10 -24.83
C LYS A 606 -19.42 -26.50 -24.47
N PHE A 607 -18.50 -26.57 -25.41
CA PHE A 607 -17.18 -25.94 -25.30
C PHE A 607 -17.12 -24.74 -26.22
N PHE A 608 -16.61 -23.62 -25.71
CA PHE A 608 -16.30 -22.47 -26.54
C PHE A 608 -15.13 -22.82 -27.46
N PRO A 609 -15.18 -22.47 -28.75
CA PRO A 609 -14.00 -22.52 -29.60
C PRO A 609 -12.87 -21.70 -28.99
N LEU A 610 -11.64 -22.20 -29.05
CA LEU A 610 -10.49 -21.49 -28.46
C LEU A 610 -10.23 -20.14 -29.13
N GLU A 611 -10.49 -20.02 -30.44
CA GLU A 611 -10.44 -18.72 -31.12
C GLU A 611 -11.41 -17.72 -30.48
N PHE A 612 -12.64 -18.14 -30.19
CA PHE A 612 -13.61 -17.29 -29.51
C PHE A 612 -13.11 -16.88 -28.12
N MET A 613 -12.70 -17.85 -27.28
CA MET A 613 -12.23 -17.57 -25.91
C MET A 613 -11.08 -16.57 -25.88
N THR A 614 -10.10 -16.71 -26.77
CA THR A 614 -8.95 -15.80 -26.84
C THR A 614 -9.28 -14.44 -27.47
N SER A 615 -10.41 -14.33 -28.19
CA SER A 615 -10.86 -13.08 -28.80
C SER A 615 -11.82 -12.27 -27.93
N CYS A 616 -12.36 -12.89 -26.89
CA CYS A 616 -13.34 -12.31 -25.97
C CYS A 616 -12.80 -11.05 -25.28
N ARG A 617 -13.57 -9.96 -25.32
CA ARG A 617 -13.16 -8.65 -24.75
C ARG A 617 -13.99 -8.23 -23.54
N SER A 618 -15.10 -8.91 -23.29
CA SER A 618 -16.05 -8.54 -22.25
C SER A 618 -16.87 -9.74 -21.80
N TYR A 619 -17.32 -9.73 -20.54
CA TYR A 619 -18.22 -10.76 -20.01
C TYR A 619 -19.58 -10.84 -20.74
N SER A 620 -20.01 -9.82 -21.46
CA SER A 620 -21.25 -9.92 -22.25
C SER A 620 -21.10 -10.84 -23.46
N GLU A 621 -19.90 -11.05 -23.99
CA GLU A 621 -19.69 -11.85 -25.21
C GLU A 621 -19.95 -13.35 -24.97
N PRO A 622 -19.44 -14.00 -23.90
CA PRO A 622 -19.75 -15.40 -23.62
C PRO A 622 -21.23 -15.63 -23.31
N GLN A 623 -21.90 -14.65 -22.68
CA GLN A 623 -23.35 -14.70 -22.44
C GLN A 623 -24.12 -14.69 -23.75
N GLN A 624 -23.79 -13.75 -24.64
CA GLN A 624 -24.43 -13.64 -25.95
C GLN A 624 -24.18 -14.88 -26.78
N TYR A 625 -22.94 -15.38 -26.82
CA TYR A 625 -22.58 -16.59 -27.55
C TYR A 625 -23.39 -17.80 -27.06
N ALA A 626 -23.52 -18.00 -25.74
CA ALA A 626 -24.31 -19.10 -25.20
C ALA A 626 -25.80 -19.01 -25.57
N VAL A 627 -26.35 -17.80 -25.65
CA VAL A 627 -27.73 -17.57 -26.08
C VAL A 627 -27.88 -17.81 -27.59
N THR A 628 -27.03 -17.22 -28.42
CA THR A 628 -27.18 -17.23 -29.88
C THR A 628 -26.79 -18.56 -30.50
N GLU A 629 -25.66 -19.13 -30.08
CA GLU A 629 -25.10 -20.34 -30.71
C GLU A 629 -25.63 -21.63 -30.07
N TRP A 630 -25.96 -21.59 -28.77
CA TRP A 630 -26.35 -22.81 -28.03
C TRP A 630 -27.78 -22.81 -27.51
N GLY A 631 -28.50 -21.68 -27.58
CA GLY A 631 -29.85 -21.57 -27.02
C GLY A 631 -29.88 -21.88 -25.51
N LEU A 632 -28.85 -21.44 -24.78
CA LEU A 632 -28.75 -21.53 -23.32
C LEU A 632 -29.09 -20.18 -22.66
N ASP A 633 -29.37 -20.21 -21.36
CA ASP A 633 -29.59 -18.98 -20.59
C ASP A 633 -28.28 -18.21 -20.40
N THR A 634 -28.37 -16.88 -20.31
CA THR A 634 -27.21 -15.98 -20.14
C THR A 634 -26.29 -16.36 -18.97
N ASN A 635 -26.82 -16.91 -17.87
CA ASN A 635 -26.00 -17.30 -16.73
C ASN A 635 -25.10 -18.51 -17.00
N PHE A 636 -25.47 -19.37 -17.96
CA PHE A 636 -24.64 -20.50 -18.38
C PHE A 636 -23.38 -20.00 -19.07
N GLY A 637 -23.50 -19.04 -19.99
CA GLY A 637 -22.37 -18.55 -20.78
C GLY A 637 -21.21 -18.06 -19.92
N MET A 638 -21.50 -17.25 -18.89
CA MET A 638 -20.47 -16.80 -17.95
C MET A 638 -19.87 -17.91 -17.11
N SER A 639 -20.72 -18.74 -16.53
CA SER A 639 -20.25 -19.84 -15.66
C SER A 639 -19.34 -20.79 -16.45
N MET A 640 -19.74 -21.15 -17.67
CA MET A 640 -18.94 -21.98 -18.58
C MET A 640 -17.65 -21.30 -19.00
N TYR A 641 -17.66 -19.97 -19.22
CA TYR A 641 -16.46 -19.23 -19.58
C TYR A 641 -15.40 -19.26 -18.48
N TYR A 642 -15.77 -19.06 -17.22
CA TYR A 642 -14.84 -19.19 -16.09
C TYR A 642 -14.31 -20.62 -15.94
N GLN A 643 -15.20 -21.62 -16.03
CA GLN A 643 -14.84 -23.04 -15.93
C GLN A 643 -13.85 -23.44 -17.03
N GLN A 644 -14.11 -23.03 -18.28
CA GLN A 644 -13.26 -23.36 -19.42
C GLN A 644 -11.98 -22.52 -19.45
N SER A 645 -11.99 -21.27 -18.95
CA SER A 645 -10.78 -20.45 -18.83
C SER A 645 -9.78 -21.07 -17.84
N TRP A 646 -10.27 -21.51 -16.67
CA TRP A 646 -9.47 -22.32 -15.75
C TRP A 646 -8.97 -23.61 -16.41
N GLY A 647 -9.88 -24.37 -17.03
CA GLY A 647 -9.57 -25.63 -17.68
C GLY A 647 -8.52 -25.48 -18.78
N PHE A 648 -8.56 -24.37 -19.51
CA PHE A 648 -7.61 -24.08 -20.58
C PHE A 648 -6.23 -23.71 -20.02
N VAL A 649 -6.13 -22.86 -19.00
CA VAL A 649 -4.83 -22.60 -18.33
C VAL A 649 -4.25 -23.89 -17.73
N TYR A 650 -5.10 -24.74 -17.13
CA TYR A 650 -4.68 -26.03 -16.61
C TYR A 650 -4.20 -26.98 -17.72
N PHE A 651 -4.88 -27.02 -18.86
CA PHE A 651 -4.47 -27.73 -20.07
C PHE A 651 -3.09 -27.25 -20.56
N LEU A 652 -2.91 -25.93 -20.71
CA LEU A 652 -1.66 -25.35 -21.19
C LEU A 652 -0.46 -25.68 -20.27
N ASN A 653 -0.71 -25.83 -18.97
CA ASN A 653 0.29 -26.21 -17.99
C ASN A 653 0.57 -27.72 -17.93
N THR A 654 -0.44 -28.59 -18.04
CA THR A 654 -0.32 -30.01 -17.68
C THR A 654 -0.39 -30.98 -18.86
N TYR A 655 -1.02 -30.58 -19.97
CA TYR A 655 -1.28 -31.49 -21.09
C TYR A 655 0.00 -32.09 -21.66
N GLN A 656 0.02 -33.42 -21.82
CA GLN A 656 1.16 -34.19 -22.32
C GLN A 656 2.51 -33.80 -21.68
N ASN A 657 2.55 -33.71 -20.35
CA ASN A 657 3.74 -33.29 -19.58
C ASN A 657 4.19 -31.84 -19.88
N GLY A 658 3.23 -30.93 -20.05
CA GLY A 658 3.50 -29.51 -20.26
C GLY A 658 3.91 -29.16 -21.68
N LYS A 659 3.36 -29.86 -22.69
CA LYS A 659 3.59 -29.61 -24.13
C LYS A 659 3.50 -28.10 -24.48
N TYR A 660 2.53 -27.41 -23.88
CA TYR A 660 2.25 -26.00 -24.16
C TYR A 660 2.84 -25.02 -23.15
N TRP A 661 3.48 -25.49 -22.08
CA TRP A 661 3.95 -24.62 -20.99
C TRP A 661 4.93 -23.54 -21.46
N PRO A 662 5.94 -23.83 -22.31
CA PRO A 662 6.83 -22.78 -22.82
C PRO A 662 6.10 -21.72 -23.67
N LYS A 663 5.12 -22.13 -24.48
CA LYS A 663 4.29 -21.22 -25.29
C LYS A 663 3.40 -20.35 -24.40
N PHE A 664 2.85 -20.94 -23.34
CA PHE A 664 2.06 -20.21 -22.36
C PHE A 664 2.90 -19.18 -21.58
N LEU A 665 4.12 -19.53 -21.15
CA LEU A 665 5.02 -18.57 -20.51
C LEU A 665 5.36 -17.40 -21.45
N LYS A 666 5.66 -17.67 -22.72
CA LYS A 666 5.85 -16.63 -23.75
C LYS A 666 4.60 -15.76 -23.91
N PHE A 667 3.42 -16.35 -23.90
CA PHE A 667 2.16 -15.62 -23.98
C PHE A 667 1.96 -14.68 -22.78
N VAL A 668 2.16 -15.18 -21.55
CA VAL A 668 2.08 -14.35 -20.33
C VAL A 668 3.09 -13.21 -20.37
N ASP A 669 4.32 -13.46 -20.84
CA ASP A 669 5.33 -12.41 -20.99
C ASP A 669 4.88 -11.30 -21.95
N LEU A 670 4.38 -11.68 -23.12
CA LEU A 670 3.84 -10.74 -24.11
C LEU A 670 2.69 -9.91 -23.55
N MET A 671 1.80 -10.55 -22.79
CA MET A 671 0.66 -9.89 -22.15
C MET A 671 1.09 -8.89 -21.09
N MET A 672 2.13 -9.20 -20.30
CA MET A 672 2.71 -8.24 -19.35
C MET A 672 3.41 -7.06 -20.03
N GLN A 673 3.80 -7.19 -21.30
CA GLN A 673 4.47 -6.13 -22.08
C GLN A 673 3.54 -5.38 -23.03
N ARG A 674 2.24 -5.71 -23.05
CA ARG A 674 1.29 -5.15 -24.01
C ARG A 674 1.13 -3.62 -23.84
N PRO A 675 0.98 -2.86 -24.94
CA PRO A 675 0.80 -1.42 -24.87
C PRO A 675 -0.49 -1.02 -24.14
N LYS A 676 -0.48 0.20 -23.56
CA LYS A 676 -1.68 0.78 -22.94
C LYS A 676 -2.81 0.90 -23.95
N GLY A 677 -4.02 0.48 -23.55
CA GLY A 677 -5.23 0.58 -24.35
C GLY A 677 -5.44 -0.55 -25.35
N ASP A 678 -4.47 -1.47 -25.46
CA ASP A 678 -4.66 -2.71 -26.21
C ASP A 678 -5.33 -3.76 -25.32
N ASN A 679 -6.65 -3.87 -25.45
CA ASN A 679 -7.43 -4.89 -24.74
C ASN A 679 -7.49 -6.22 -25.50
N SER A 680 -6.77 -6.36 -26.62
CA SER A 680 -6.82 -7.58 -27.43
C SER A 680 -5.84 -8.63 -26.92
N VAL A 681 -6.33 -9.85 -26.78
CA VAL A 681 -5.57 -10.99 -26.24
C VAL A 681 -5.14 -11.92 -27.37
N SER A 682 -6.07 -12.19 -28.28
CA SER A 682 -5.88 -13.08 -29.43
C SER A 682 -4.60 -12.81 -30.22
N PRO A 683 -4.19 -11.55 -30.55
CA PRO A 683 -2.95 -11.34 -31.31
C PRO A 683 -1.70 -11.86 -30.60
N TYR A 684 -1.60 -11.64 -29.28
CA TYR A 684 -0.47 -12.13 -28.47
C TYR A 684 -0.52 -13.65 -28.30
N PHE A 685 -1.73 -14.22 -28.19
CA PHE A 685 -1.90 -15.67 -28.16
C PHE A 685 -1.44 -16.29 -29.49
N LYS A 686 -1.91 -15.78 -30.63
CA LYS A 686 -1.49 -16.24 -31.96
C LYS A 686 0.04 -16.15 -32.12
N GLN A 687 0.65 -15.05 -31.68
CA GLN A 687 2.11 -14.87 -31.70
C GLN A 687 2.86 -15.87 -30.80
N ALA A 688 2.31 -16.20 -29.63
CA ALA A 688 2.96 -17.12 -28.70
C ALA A 688 2.82 -18.58 -29.13
N PHE A 689 1.68 -18.93 -29.73
CA PHE A 689 1.33 -20.29 -30.14
C PHE A 689 1.65 -20.61 -31.60
N ASP A 690 2.13 -19.62 -32.36
CA ASP A 690 2.46 -19.73 -33.78
C ASP A 690 1.23 -20.03 -34.65
N ILE A 691 0.07 -19.47 -34.29
CA ILE A 691 -1.20 -19.65 -35.02
C ILE A 691 -1.21 -18.74 -36.25
N THR A 692 -1.34 -19.37 -37.42
CA THR A 692 -1.32 -18.73 -38.74
C THR A 692 -2.65 -18.85 -39.48
N GLY A 693 -3.49 -19.83 -39.13
CA GLY A 693 -4.78 -20.07 -39.77
C GLY A 693 -5.78 -20.82 -38.89
N GLU A 694 -6.89 -21.23 -39.50
CA GLU A 694 -8.01 -21.95 -38.85
C GLU A 694 -7.60 -23.37 -38.43
N GLU A 695 -6.78 -24.06 -39.23
CA GLU A 695 -6.27 -25.42 -38.93
C GLU A 695 -5.51 -25.46 -37.59
N ASP A 696 -4.71 -24.44 -37.27
CA ASP A 696 -3.99 -24.35 -36.00
C ASP A 696 -4.93 -24.22 -34.79
N TRP A 697 -6.10 -23.59 -34.97
CA TRP A 697 -7.13 -23.51 -33.94
C TRP A 697 -7.86 -24.82 -33.77
N GLU A 698 -8.24 -25.46 -34.87
CA GLU A 698 -8.88 -26.78 -34.88
C GLU A 698 -8.00 -27.82 -34.17
N ASP A 699 -6.70 -27.85 -34.45
CA ASP A 699 -5.74 -28.73 -33.79
C ASP A 699 -5.70 -28.51 -32.26
N LEU A 700 -5.76 -27.25 -31.80
CA LEU A 700 -5.79 -26.94 -30.37
C LEU A 700 -7.13 -27.34 -29.73
N ASP A 701 -8.24 -27.11 -30.42
CA ASP A 701 -9.58 -27.49 -29.97
C ASP A 701 -9.74 -29.02 -29.88
N ASP A 702 -9.22 -29.75 -30.86
CA ASP A 702 -9.21 -31.23 -30.91
C ASP A 702 -8.43 -31.86 -29.76
N GLU A 703 -7.43 -31.16 -29.21
CA GLU A 703 -6.72 -31.59 -28.01
C GLU A 703 -7.41 -31.12 -26.72
N PHE A 704 -7.89 -29.88 -26.69
CA PHE A 704 -8.46 -29.26 -25.50
C PHE A 704 -9.82 -29.83 -25.12
N GLN A 705 -10.75 -29.97 -26.06
CA GLN A 705 -12.12 -30.39 -25.75
C GLN A 705 -12.18 -31.81 -25.15
N PRO A 706 -11.47 -32.83 -25.69
CA PRO A 706 -11.40 -34.14 -25.05
C PRO A 706 -10.72 -34.09 -23.68
N PHE A 707 -9.70 -33.26 -23.50
CA PHE A 707 -9.08 -33.04 -22.20
C PHE A 707 -10.09 -32.48 -21.20
N MET A 708 -10.81 -31.41 -21.55
CA MET A 708 -11.82 -30.80 -20.69
C MET A 708 -12.96 -31.78 -20.39
N LYS A 709 -13.41 -32.56 -21.37
CA LYS A 709 -14.39 -33.64 -21.16
C LYS A 709 -13.89 -34.67 -20.14
N SER A 710 -12.62 -35.06 -20.21
CA SER A 710 -12.04 -35.97 -19.21
C SER A 710 -12.01 -35.39 -17.79
N LEU A 711 -11.91 -34.05 -17.67
CA LEU A 711 -12.04 -33.38 -16.38
C LEU A 711 -13.48 -33.44 -15.85
N LEU A 712 -14.48 -33.27 -16.72
CA LEU A 712 -15.89 -33.40 -16.33
C LEU A 712 -16.19 -34.80 -15.74
N ASP A 713 -15.50 -35.84 -16.21
CA ASP A 713 -15.65 -37.20 -15.69
C ASP A 713 -14.77 -37.51 -14.46
N MET A 714 -13.95 -36.55 -14.00
CA MET A 714 -13.01 -36.75 -12.90
C MET A 714 -13.72 -36.96 -11.55
N ASP A 715 -13.30 -37.95 -10.76
CA ASP A 715 -13.72 -38.05 -9.36
C ASP A 715 -13.09 -36.94 -8.52
N LEU A 716 -13.93 -36.02 -8.05
CA LEU A 716 -13.51 -34.89 -7.22
C LEU A 716 -13.28 -35.26 -5.75
N LYS A 717 -13.70 -36.45 -5.29
CA LYS A 717 -13.58 -36.84 -3.87
C LYS A 717 -12.15 -36.71 -3.31
N PRO A 718 -11.06 -37.10 -4.01
CA PRO A 718 -9.70 -36.94 -3.49
C PRO A 718 -9.24 -35.48 -3.36
N TYR A 719 -9.91 -34.57 -4.08
CA TYR A 719 -9.57 -33.15 -4.11
C TYR A 719 -10.42 -32.33 -3.14
N ARG A 720 -11.59 -32.84 -2.74
CA ARG A 720 -12.40 -32.21 -1.69
C ARG A 720 -11.64 -32.20 -0.37
N TYR A 721 -11.73 -31.08 0.33
CA TYR A 721 -11.12 -30.89 1.64
C TYR A 721 -12.00 -29.98 2.48
N THR A 722 -11.85 -30.08 3.80
CA THR A 722 -12.43 -29.13 4.74
C THR A 722 -11.28 -28.28 5.29
N PRO A 723 -11.24 -26.97 5.01
CA PRO A 723 -10.21 -26.11 5.58
C PRO A 723 -10.31 -26.10 7.10
N PRO A 724 -9.21 -25.82 7.84
CA PRO A 724 -9.31 -25.57 9.26
C PRO A 724 -10.28 -24.41 9.52
N PRO A 725 -10.90 -24.36 10.72
CA PRO A 725 -11.58 -23.13 11.15
C PRO A 725 -10.57 -21.98 11.20
N ARG A 726 -11.04 -20.73 11.30
CA ARG A 726 -10.14 -19.59 11.42
C ARG A 726 -9.23 -19.73 12.62
N LYS A 727 -8.00 -19.22 12.48
CA LYS A 727 -7.01 -19.21 13.55
C LYS A 727 -7.52 -18.38 14.72
N ARG A 728 -7.85 -19.05 15.82
CA ARG A 728 -8.31 -18.43 17.07
C ARG A 728 -7.20 -17.70 17.79
#